data_AF-A0A933LYE0-F1
#
_entry.id   AF-A0A933LYE0-F1
#
_cell.length_a   1.000
_cell.length_b   1.000
_cell.length_c   1.000
_cell.angle_alpha   90.00
_cell.angle_beta   90.00
_cell.angle_gamma   90.00
#
_symmetry.space_group_name_H-M   'P 1'
#
loop_
_entity.id
_entity.type
_entity.pdbx_description
1 polymer ?
#
loop_
_entity_poly.entity_id
_entity_poly.type
_entity_poly.pdbx_seq_one_letter_code
_entity_poly.pdbx_strand_id
1 'polypeptide(L)'
;MPRTPLSILVAFLGWAALGPVEAEDTSTRVSYVVATAFGASDPYRAAAEALSEHRHAPVVAFDPTDLASLELCLRKDRPRFVAVVARPETIDTNFVRRFLMMTTRLDDDPFPDVSWGLVTGATAEEALDFVRNGISAEKKGLPKDFLYAFVTSDSIRDEGGPEWLAAAGWSAARLGFGHDDPRIERFIEERLADLQGRGLIQMTGCGDPERIWLFDDQRNADPSKHWAYDPAKVGQNPDGGMRWIDAPAFRRLDLFPAVLTSGTCHSGSLRRVYVEGDIVSTFGRSDRVEVYDMPPERSLGLAYIARGVSAAILPVGPNHGWRTDVEVHRMFSTGAPLGEVMQSCYAELVLAYAGTIELGLYDPASGKGADEDVREMMRGGAANRVLYGDPAYAPFARIESSAALAVRGPTPREDGSFAIHCSFALPNHPDFVDQFCDYGSRMYFAVDLPADLAARGLARVVAEGDDPAVAEVRWAIETTPGGSRLHILALSSATPWEGGLGSEAGQTLSFSIEPAKEGEPPRTLGQTGGEEGELPGTKEARRSGSAVRSALETPWAYSWHQRRFGDILEFVESFLAEHGNLPGSGRIRFELDAKARKAADSVVDLELDSQPLRSGLDRLCGELDLAYTVDEERDVIRIHVR
;
A
#
# COMPACT_ATOMS: atom_id res chain seq x y z
N MET A 1 -25.35 -3.61 94.39
CA MET A 1 -25.14 -4.76 93.49
C MET A 1 -24.12 -4.37 92.43
N PRO A 2 -23.30 -5.32 91.93
CA PRO A 2 -22.02 -5.08 91.24
C PRO A 2 -22.21 -4.61 89.77
N ARG A 3 -21.33 -3.73 89.24
CA ARG A 3 -20.16 -3.97 88.34
C ARG A 3 -20.48 -4.37 86.89
N THR A 4 -20.16 -3.46 85.94
CA THR A 4 -19.27 -3.58 84.73
C THR A 4 -19.37 -4.81 83.79
N PRO A 5 -18.70 -4.82 82.60
CA PRO A 5 -18.67 -3.85 81.49
C PRO A 5 -18.60 -4.54 80.08
N LEU A 6 -18.41 -3.73 79.02
CA LEU A 6 -17.56 -3.99 77.83
C LEU A 6 -17.82 -5.22 76.91
N SER A 7 -17.93 -4.94 75.60
CA SER A 7 -17.13 -5.52 74.49
C SER A 7 -17.91 -6.10 73.29
N ILE A 8 -17.68 -5.46 72.13
CA ILE A 8 -17.13 -6.05 70.87
C ILE A 8 -18.02 -6.92 69.93
N LEU A 9 -17.91 -6.55 68.63
CA LEU A 9 -18.03 -7.30 67.36
C LEU A 9 -19.38 -7.46 66.61
N VAL A 10 -19.41 -6.78 65.44
CA VAL A 10 -19.71 -7.25 64.06
C VAL A 10 -21.00 -8.03 63.78
N ALA A 11 -21.86 -7.45 62.93
CA ALA A 11 -22.54 -8.18 61.85
C ALA A 11 -23.09 -7.22 60.77
N PHE A 12 -23.00 -7.68 59.53
CA PHE A 12 -23.48 -7.11 58.26
C PHE A 12 -24.92 -6.59 58.28
N LEU A 13 -25.23 -5.61 57.41
CA LEU A 13 -26.30 -5.67 56.38
C LEU A 13 -26.63 -4.27 55.81
N GLY A 14 -26.69 -4.17 54.48
CA GLY A 14 -27.56 -3.20 53.81
C GLY A 14 -26.91 -2.14 52.92
N TRP A 15 -26.18 -2.54 51.88
CA TRP A 15 -26.00 -1.68 50.71
C TRP A 15 -27.24 -1.83 49.83
N ALA A 16 -28.09 -0.80 49.83
CA ALA A 16 -29.31 -0.73 49.06
C ALA A 16 -29.04 -0.10 47.69
N ALA A 17 -29.44 -0.84 46.65
CA ALA A 17 -29.99 -0.37 45.38
C ALA A 17 -29.25 0.78 44.65
N LEU A 18 -28.25 0.41 43.85
CA LEU A 18 -28.07 0.99 42.52
C LEU A 18 -28.63 -0.05 41.53
N GLY A 19 -29.75 0.29 40.88
CA GLY A 19 -30.37 -0.57 39.88
C GLY A 19 -29.46 -0.81 38.67
N PRO A 20 -29.75 -1.84 37.85
CA PRO A 20 -29.00 -2.06 36.62
C PRO A 20 -29.11 -0.80 35.74
N VAL A 21 -27.96 -0.30 35.29
CA VAL A 21 -27.90 0.64 34.17
C VAL A 21 -28.52 -0.11 32.99
N GLU A 22 -29.71 0.32 32.56
CA GLU A 22 -30.35 -0.20 31.36
C GLU A 22 -29.38 -0.05 30.19
N ALA A 23 -29.05 -1.18 29.57
CA ALA A 23 -28.28 -1.21 28.34
C ALA A 23 -29.01 -0.34 27.31
N GLU A 24 -28.29 0.65 26.77
CA GLU A 24 -28.78 1.50 25.70
C GLU A 24 -29.29 0.63 24.54
N ASP A 25 -30.53 0.89 24.13
CA ASP A 25 -31.24 0.16 23.09
C ASP A 25 -30.40 0.15 21.79
N THR A 26 -30.01 -1.03 21.33
CA THR A 26 -29.22 -1.27 20.10
C THR A 26 -30.06 -1.17 18.82
N SER A 27 -31.28 -0.64 18.93
CA SER A 27 -32.22 -0.42 17.83
C SER A 27 -31.82 0.80 16.97
N THR A 28 -31.40 0.50 15.74
CA THR A 28 -31.17 1.36 14.56
C THR A 28 -29.85 2.14 14.46
N ARG A 29 -28.71 1.46 14.52
CA ARG A 29 -27.49 2.00 13.85
C ARG A 29 -27.70 1.99 12.34
N VAL A 30 -27.52 3.14 11.71
CA VAL A 30 -27.49 3.24 10.25
C VAL A 30 -26.21 2.54 9.79
N SER A 31 -26.31 1.40 9.10
CA SER A 31 -25.12 0.68 8.63
C SER A 31 -24.42 1.38 7.46
N TYR A 32 -25.11 2.29 6.77
CA TYR A 32 -24.68 2.87 5.52
C TYR A 32 -25.21 4.29 5.34
N VAL A 33 -24.36 5.25 4.94
CA VAL A 33 -24.75 6.62 4.59
C VAL A 33 -24.35 6.93 3.14
N VAL A 34 -25.22 7.61 2.39
CA VAL A 34 -24.88 8.19 1.09
C VAL A 34 -24.66 9.70 1.27
N ALA A 35 -23.41 10.15 1.19
CA ALA A 35 -23.06 11.56 1.31
C ALA A 35 -23.02 12.23 -0.08
N THR A 36 -23.61 13.40 -0.25
CA THR A 36 -23.59 14.15 -1.53
C THR A 36 -22.83 15.46 -1.39
N ALA A 37 -21.80 15.66 -2.21
CA ALA A 37 -20.99 16.89 -2.25
C ALA A 37 -21.64 18.01 -3.09
N PHE A 38 -22.97 18.02 -3.16
CA PHE A 38 -23.78 18.93 -3.96
C PHE A 38 -25.21 19.06 -3.40
N GLY A 39 -25.96 20.06 -3.88
CA GLY A 39 -27.33 20.33 -3.45
C GLY A 39 -28.39 19.39 -4.07
N ALA A 40 -29.61 19.42 -3.52
CA ALA A 40 -30.68 18.48 -3.87
C ALA A 40 -31.19 18.56 -5.33
N SER A 41 -30.91 19.64 -6.06
CA SER A 41 -31.29 19.80 -7.47
C SER A 41 -30.21 19.35 -8.46
N ASP A 42 -29.08 18.86 -7.97
CA ASP A 42 -27.97 18.42 -8.83
C ASP A 42 -28.33 17.15 -9.60
N PRO A 43 -28.05 17.07 -10.92
CA PRO A 43 -28.30 15.85 -11.69
C PRO A 43 -27.60 14.58 -11.15
N TYR A 44 -26.43 14.71 -10.51
CA TYR A 44 -25.72 13.57 -9.91
C TYR A 44 -26.51 12.93 -8.75
N ARG A 45 -27.55 13.59 -8.23
CA ARG A 45 -28.39 13.06 -7.17
C ARG A 45 -29.11 11.77 -7.56
N ALA A 46 -29.35 11.53 -8.85
CA ALA A 46 -29.93 10.26 -9.30
C ALA A 46 -29.05 9.05 -8.95
N ALA A 47 -27.72 9.19 -9.01
CA ALA A 47 -26.79 8.14 -8.60
C ALA A 47 -26.85 7.90 -7.08
N ALA A 48 -26.94 8.98 -6.29
CA ALA A 48 -27.11 8.91 -4.84
C ALA A 48 -28.42 8.23 -4.43
N GLU A 49 -29.53 8.56 -5.11
CA GLU A 49 -30.84 7.97 -4.87
C GLU A 49 -30.87 6.48 -5.24
N ALA A 50 -30.26 6.09 -6.37
CA ALA A 50 -30.16 4.68 -6.76
C ALA A 50 -29.38 3.84 -5.73
N LEU A 51 -28.27 4.37 -5.20
CA LEU A 51 -27.49 3.70 -4.18
C LEU A 51 -28.20 3.67 -2.82
N SER A 52 -28.85 4.77 -2.44
CA SER A 52 -29.69 4.89 -1.25
C SER A 52 -30.84 3.89 -1.26
N GLU A 53 -31.52 3.72 -2.39
CA GLU A 53 -32.59 2.73 -2.56
C GLU A 53 -32.05 1.30 -2.40
N HIS A 54 -30.93 0.97 -3.06
CA HIS A 54 -30.31 -0.36 -2.99
C HIS A 54 -29.82 -0.71 -1.58
N ARG A 55 -29.27 0.25 -0.83
CA ARG A 55 -28.71 0.04 0.51
C ARG A 55 -29.65 0.39 1.66
N HIS A 56 -30.85 0.90 1.36
CA HIS A 56 -31.80 1.43 2.35
C HIS A 56 -31.16 2.48 3.28
N ALA A 57 -30.35 3.36 2.70
CA ALA A 57 -29.49 4.31 3.42
C ALA A 57 -30.02 5.75 3.32
N PRO A 58 -29.86 6.60 4.35
CA PRO A 58 -30.14 8.02 4.24
C PRO A 58 -29.14 8.73 3.29
N VAL A 59 -29.64 9.79 2.64
CA VAL A 59 -28.81 10.70 1.83
C VAL A 59 -28.54 11.97 2.63
N VAL A 60 -27.28 12.33 2.81
CA VAL A 60 -26.83 13.52 3.57
C VAL A 60 -26.00 14.43 2.67
N ALA A 61 -26.40 15.68 2.52
CA ALA A 61 -25.63 16.67 1.77
C ALA A 61 -24.59 17.35 2.67
N PHE A 62 -23.42 17.68 2.11
CA PHE A 62 -22.36 18.41 2.80
C PHE A 62 -21.60 19.34 1.85
N ASP A 63 -20.81 20.27 2.41
CA ASP A 63 -19.90 21.13 1.66
C ASP A 63 -18.54 20.41 1.47
N PRO A 64 -18.10 20.13 0.23
CA PRO A 64 -16.80 19.47 0.00
C PRO A 64 -15.58 20.33 0.37
N THR A 65 -15.76 21.62 0.61
CA THR A 65 -14.70 22.51 1.09
C THR A 65 -14.58 22.50 2.62
N ASP A 66 -15.65 22.13 3.34
CA ASP A 66 -15.72 22.03 4.80
C ASP A 66 -16.48 20.77 5.25
N LEU A 67 -15.72 19.76 5.68
CA LEU A 67 -16.26 18.46 6.09
C LEU A 67 -16.89 18.46 7.49
N ALA A 68 -16.86 19.57 8.25
CA ALA A 68 -17.29 19.60 9.64
C ALA A 68 -18.74 19.12 9.85
N SER A 69 -19.65 19.50 8.93
CA SER A 69 -21.05 19.06 8.98
C SER A 69 -21.20 17.55 8.77
N LEU A 70 -20.42 16.97 7.85
CA LEU A 70 -20.39 15.54 7.61
C LEU A 70 -19.77 14.80 8.81
N GLU A 71 -18.64 15.31 9.34
CA GLU A 71 -17.98 14.74 10.53
C GLU A 71 -18.96 14.61 11.69
N LEU A 72 -19.71 15.68 12.02
CA LEU A 72 -20.73 15.67 13.08
C LEU A 72 -21.83 14.62 12.82
N CYS A 73 -22.27 14.47 11.57
CA CYS A 73 -23.26 13.46 11.19
C CYS A 73 -22.72 12.04 11.39
N LEU A 74 -21.50 11.77 10.92
CA LEU A 74 -20.88 10.45 10.98
C LEU A 74 -20.50 10.06 12.41
N ARG A 75 -20.04 11.00 13.25
CA ARG A 75 -19.82 10.78 14.68
C ARG A 75 -21.09 10.34 15.40
N LYS A 76 -22.23 10.95 15.05
CA LYS A 76 -23.53 10.64 15.65
C LYS A 76 -24.05 9.28 15.20
N ASP A 77 -24.04 9.03 13.89
CA ASP A 77 -24.72 7.87 13.31
C ASP A 77 -23.82 6.60 13.30
N ARG A 78 -22.51 6.79 13.42
CA ARG A 78 -21.45 5.75 13.40
C ARG A 78 -21.68 4.69 12.32
N PRO A 79 -21.83 5.07 11.04
CA PRO A 79 -22.12 4.11 9.99
C PRO A 79 -20.93 3.23 9.69
N ARG A 80 -21.17 1.98 9.30
CA ARG A 80 -20.10 1.08 8.82
C ARG A 80 -19.57 1.53 7.46
N PHE A 81 -20.46 2.02 6.59
CA PHE A 81 -20.15 2.39 5.22
C PHE A 81 -20.57 3.83 4.88
N VAL A 82 -19.75 4.54 4.10
CA VAL A 82 -20.07 5.85 3.54
C VAL A 82 -19.75 5.89 2.05
N ALA A 83 -20.75 6.03 1.20
CA ALA A 83 -20.53 6.35 -0.21
C ALA A 83 -20.64 7.85 -0.44
N VAL A 84 -19.62 8.47 -1.01
CA VAL A 84 -19.64 9.89 -1.35
C VAL A 84 -19.92 10.05 -2.84
N VAL A 85 -21.06 10.64 -3.18
CA VAL A 85 -21.40 11.01 -4.55
C VAL A 85 -20.94 12.44 -4.79
N ALA A 86 -20.05 12.62 -5.77
CA ALA A 86 -19.46 13.92 -6.07
C ALA A 86 -19.25 14.12 -7.58
N ARG A 87 -19.20 15.38 -8.00
CA ARG A 87 -18.80 15.75 -9.35
C ARG A 87 -17.28 15.51 -9.52
N PRO A 88 -16.79 15.20 -10.73
CA PRO A 88 -15.39 14.88 -10.93
C PRO A 88 -14.45 16.06 -10.61
N GLU A 89 -14.90 17.31 -10.75
CA GLU A 89 -14.12 18.50 -10.37
C GLU A 89 -13.96 18.70 -8.85
N THR A 90 -14.77 18.01 -8.04
CA THR A 90 -14.68 18.03 -6.58
C THR A 90 -13.62 17.06 -6.04
N ILE A 91 -13.34 15.99 -6.78
CA ILE A 91 -12.45 14.92 -6.35
C ILE A 91 -11.02 15.26 -6.79
N ASP A 92 -10.19 15.63 -5.82
CA ASP A 92 -8.75 15.84 -5.96
C ASP A 92 -8.00 15.21 -4.76
N THR A 93 -6.67 15.21 -4.81
CA THR A 93 -5.82 14.65 -3.74
C THR A 93 -6.10 15.28 -2.38
N ASN A 94 -6.36 16.59 -2.33
CA ASN A 94 -6.66 17.28 -1.09
C ASN A 94 -8.02 16.87 -0.50
N PHE A 95 -9.04 16.72 -1.33
CA PHE A 95 -10.35 16.21 -0.90
C PHE A 95 -10.20 14.82 -0.28
N VAL A 96 -9.52 13.91 -0.97
CA VAL A 96 -9.28 12.53 -0.51
C VAL A 96 -8.52 12.49 0.81
N ARG A 97 -7.42 13.25 0.92
CA ARG A 97 -6.61 13.30 2.15
C ARG A 97 -7.41 13.89 3.32
N ARG A 98 -8.16 14.97 3.10
CA ARG A 98 -9.04 15.56 4.13
C ARG A 98 -10.13 14.60 4.57
N PHE A 99 -10.72 13.86 3.63
CA PHE A 99 -11.73 12.86 3.93
C PHE A 99 -11.15 11.73 4.77
N LEU A 100 -10.02 11.14 4.36
CA LEU A 100 -9.33 10.10 5.13
C LEU A 100 -8.99 10.59 6.55
N MET A 101 -8.36 11.75 6.69
CA MET A 101 -8.06 12.32 8.02
C MET A 101 -9.31 12.61 8.85
N MET A 102 -10.46 12.93 8.24
CA MET A 102 -11.74 13.07 8.96
C MET A 102 -12.22 11.72 9.48
N THR A 103 -12.06 10.65 8.69
CA THR A 103 -12.50 9.30 9.12
C THR A 103 -11.73 8.76 10.32
N THR A 104 -10.49 9.20 10.56
CA THR A 104 -9.68 8.80 11.74
C THR A 104 -9.93 9.66 12.98
N ARG A 105 -11.00 10.45 12.96
CA ARG A 105 -11.35 11.37 14.03
C ARG A 105 -12.78 11.15 14.49
N LEU A 106 -13.50 10.13 14.02
CA LEU A 106 -14.92 10.02 14.39
C LEU A 106 -15.08 9.45 15.81
N ASP A 107 -14.13 8.68 16.29
CA ASP A 107 -13.96 8.39 17.72
C ASP A 107 -12.56 8.73 18.29
N ASP A 108 -12.19 8.11 19.41
CA ASP A 108 -11.00 8.43 20.19
C ASP A 108 -9.77 7.61 19.76
N ASP A 109 -9.96 6.55 18.97
CA ASP A 109 -8.86 5.73 18.49
C ASP A 109 -8.32 6.26 17.15
N PRO A 110 -7.11 5.84 16.73
CA PRO A 110 -6.43 6.46 15.61
C PRO A 110 -6.88 5.94 14.23
N PHE A 111 -7.79 4.96 14.19
CA PHE A 111 -8.15 4.23 12.97
C PHE A 111 -9.32 4.89 12.23
N PRO A 112 -9.42 4.69 10.90
CA PRO A 112 -10.60 5.13 10.17
C PRO A 112 -11.84 4.40 10.69
N ASP A 113 -12.83 5.15 11.15
CA ASP A 113 -14.07 4.62 11.73
C ASP A 113 -15.09 4.10 10.70
N VAL A 114 -14.91 4.45 9.43
CA VAL A 114 -15.85 4.13 8.34
C VAL A 114 -15.12 3.58 7.13
N SER A 115 -15.71 2.58 6.49
CA SER A 115 -15.35 2.12 5.15
C SER A 115 -16.00 3.01 4.11
N TRP A 116 -15.24 3.54 3.15
CA TRP A 116 -15.80 4.54 2.23
C TRP A 116 -15.37 4.35 0.77
N GLY A 117 -16.17 4.93 -0.13
CA GLY A 117 -15.94 4.92 -1.57
C GLY A 117 -16.55 6.15 -2.26
N LEU A 118 -16.05 6.47 -3.45
CA LEU A 118 -16.47 7.61 -4.26
C LEU A 118 -17.33 7.16 -5.45
N VAL A 119 -18.43 7.85 -5.70
CA VAL A 119 -19.28 7.65 -6.87
C VAL A 119 -19.28 8.92 -7.71
N THR A 120 -18.93 8.77 -8.99
CA THR A 120 -18.78 9.88 -9.93
C THR A 120 -18.83 9.38 -11.37
N GLY A 121 -18.73 10.30 -12.33
CA GLY A 121 -18.70 10.07 -13.78
C GLY A 121 -18.30 11.38 -14.48
N ALA A 122 -18.02 11.38 -15.78
CA ALA A 122 -17.80 12.63 -16.50
C ALA A 122 -19.13 13.42 -16.62
N THR A 123 -20.24 12.68 -16.61
CA THR A 123 -21.60 13.20 -16.56
C THR A 123 -22.40 12.53 -15.44
N ALA A 124 -23.53 13.13 -15.08
CA ALA A 124 -24.44 12.54 -14.10
C ALA A 124 -25.05 11.20 -14.56
N GLU A 125 -25.24 11.02 -15.88
CA GLU A 125 -25.71 9.77 -16.47
C GLU A 125 -24.67 8.66 -16.30
N GLU A 126 -23.40 8.96 -16.60
CA GLU A 126 -22.31 8.00 -16.38
C GLU A 126 -22.17 7.62 -14.89
N ALA A 127 -22.34 8.57 -13.96
CA ALA A 127 -22.30 8.28 -12.53
C ALA A 127 -23.47 7.35 -12.10
N LEU A 128 -24.66 7.56 -12.66
CA LEU A 128 -25.81 6.69 -12.42
C LEU A 128 -25.61 5.29 -13.01
N ASP A 129 -25.07 5.20 -14.22
CA ASP A 129 -24.75 3.93 -14.86
C ASP A 129 -23.67 3.17 -14.10
N PHE A 130 -22.67 3.87 -13.56
CA PHE A 130 -21.65 3.27 -12.69
C PHE A 130 -22.26 2.61 -11.45
N VAL A 131 -23.18 3.28 -10.75
CA VAL A 131 -23.91 2.69 -9.62
C VAL A 131 -24.73 1.47 -10.06
N ARG A 132 -25.44 1.57 -11.18
CA ARG A 132 -26.25 0.45 -11.71
C ARG A 132 -25.40 -0.75 -12.11
N ASN A 133 -24.21 -0.52 -12.63
CA ASN A 133 -23.25 -1.57 -12.97
C ASN A 133 -22.81 -2.32 -11.72
N GLY A 134 -22.40 -1.60 -10.66
CA GLY A 134 -22.08 -2.19 -9.36
C GLY A 134 -23.23 -3.05 -8.80
N ILE A 135 -24.45 -2.50 -8.77
CA ILE A 135 -25.65 -3.22 -8.31
C ILE A 135 -25.94 -4.47 -9.17
N SER A 136 -25.79 -4.36 -10.49
CA SER A 136 -26.00 -5.48 -11.41
C SER A 136 -24.95 -6.57 -11.20
N ALA A 137 -23.68 -6.20 -11.02
CA ALA A 137 -22.59 -7.15 -10.80
C ALA A 137 -22.72 -7.85 -9.45
N GLU A 138 -23.14 -7.15 -8.39
CA GLU A 138 -23.45 -7.75 -7.09
C GLU A 138 -24.56 -8.82 -7.20
N LYS A 139 -25.59 -8.57 -8.01
CA LYS A 139 -26.70 -9.52 -8.20
C LYS A 139 -26.32 -10.72 -9.08
N LYS A 140 -25.48 -10.52 -10.09
CA LYS A 140 -25.14 -11.54 -11.09
C LYS A 140 -23.88 -12.33 -10.75
N GLY A 141 -23.02 -11.79 -9.89
CA GLY A 141 -21.66 -12.27 -9.68
C GLY A 141 -20.71 -11.82 -10.78
N LEU A 142 -19.42 -11.96 -10.51
CA LEU A 142 -18.36 -11.70 -11.46
C LEU A 142 -17.96 -12.98 -12.23
N PRO A 143 -17.53 -12.86 -13.49
CA PRO A 143 -16.72 -13.87 -14.13
C PRO A 143 -15.50 -14.22 -13.27
N LYS A 144 -15.11 -15.50 -13.23
CA LYS A 144 -13.93 -15.96 -12.45
C LYS A 144 -12.66 -15.91 -13.31
N ASP A 145 -12.39 -14.76 -13.88
CA ASP A 145 -11.19 -14.54 -14.66
C ASP A 145 -10.48 -13.24 -14.25
N PHE A 146 -9.17 -13.38 -14.11
CA PHE A 146 -8.27 -12.35 -13.65
C PHE A 146 -7.24 -12.07 -14.73
N LEU A 147 -7.09 -10.80 -15.09
CA LEU A 147 -6.03 -10.34 -15.97
C LEU A 147 -5.18 -9.28 -15.27
N TYR A 148 -3.89 -9.54 -15.16
CA TYR A 148 -2.92 -8.59 -14.66
C TYR A 148 -2.02 -8.07 -15.79
N ALA A 149 -2.21 -6.81 -16.17
CA ALA A 149 -1.34 -6.09 -17.10
C ALA A 149 -0.27 -5.31 -16.32
N PHE A 150 1.00 -5.43 -16.70
CA PHE A 150 2.09 -4.67 -16.07
C PHE A 150 3.13 -4.22 -17.08
N VAL A 151 3.76 -3.08 -16.82
CA VAL A 151 4.92 -2.60 -17.59
C VAL A 151 6.20 -3.24 -17.05
N THR A 152 7.08 -3.66 -17.96
CA THR A 152 8.39 -4.24 -17.63
C THR A 152 9.46 -3.67 -18.57
N SER A 153 10.70 -3.63 -18.11
CA SER A 153 11.84 -3.25 -18.95
C SER A 153 12.26 -4.36 -19.91
N ASP A 154 11.88 -5.62 -19.65
CA ASP A 154 12.28 -6.76 -20.46
C ASP A 154 11.34 -6.98 -21.66
N SER A 155 11.49 -8.11 -22.38
CA SER A 155 10.59 -8.45 -23.48
C SER A 155 9.13 -8.62 -23.03
N ILE A 156 8.21 -8.48 -23.99
CA ILE A 156 6.79 -8.81 -23.79
C ILE A 156 6.62 -10.20 -23.17
N ARG A 157 5.71 -10.32 -22.19
CA ARG A 157 5.43 -11.58 -21.48
C ARG A 157 3.94 -11.91 -21.51
N ASP A 158 3.65 -13.20 -21.63
CA ASP A 158 2.31 -13.77 -21.46
C ASP A 158 2.46 -14.98 -20.55
N GLU A 159 2.11 -14.81 -19.28
CA GLU A 159 2.38 -15.77 -18.22
C GLU A 159 1.08 -16.21 -17.55
N GLY A 160 1.12 -17.41 -16.95
CA GLY A 160 0.11 -17.81 -15.99
C GLY A 160 0.04 -16.83 -14.83
N GLY A 161 -1.18 -16.56 -14.33
CA GLY A 161 -1.36 -15.77 -13.13
C GLY A 161 -1.04 -16.56 -11.84
N PRO A 162 -1.28 -15.96 -10.67
CA PRO A 162 -0.95 -16.57 -9.39
C PRO A 162 -1.64 -17.92 -9.17
N GLU A 163 -0.90 -18.95 -8.79
CA GLU A 163 -1.43 -20.31 -8.60
C GLU A 163 -2.52 -20.38 -7.52
N TRP A 164 -2.45 -19.52 -6.50
CA TRP A 164 -3.42 -19.50 -5.41
C TRP A 164 -4.84 -19.09 -5.86
N LEU A 165 -4.98 -18.38 -6.99
CA LEU A 165 -6.28 -18.06 -7.59
C LEU A 165 -6.91 -19.28 -8.27
N ALA A 166 -6.09 -20.13 -8.88
CA ALA A 166 -6.57 -21.37 -9.51
C ALA A 166 -7.26 -22.29 -8.49
N ALA A 167 -6.76 -22.32 -7.24
CA ALA A 167 -7.38 -23.06 -6.15
C ALA A 167 -8.82 -22.60 -5.81
N ALA A 168 -9.19 -21.37 -6.14
CA ALA A 168 -10.54 -20.83 -5.99
C ALA A 168 -11.40 -20.87 -7.26
N GLY A 169 -10.90 -21.56 -8.29
CA GLY A 169 -11.55 -21.68 -9.58
C GLY A 169 -11.49 -20.42 -10.43
N TRP A 170 -10.49 -19.56 -10.19
CA TRP A 170 -10.21 -18.42 -11.06
C TRP A 170 -9.18 -18.80 -12.12
N SER A 171 -9.45 -18.45 -13.38
CA SER A 171 -8.40 -18.41 -14.40
C SER A 171 -7.65 -17.10 -14.29
N ALA A 172 -6.32 -17.14 -14.32
CA ALA A 172 -5.51 -15.94 -14.18
C ALA A 172 -4.44 -15.86 -15.27
N ALA A 173 -4.24 -14.69 -15.84
CA ALA A 173 -3.20 -14.41 -16.84
C ALA A 173 -2.46 -13.10 -16.51
N ARG A 174 -1.20 -13.03 -16.94
CA ARG A 174 -0.30 -11.90 -16.74
C ARG A 174 0.25 -11.42 -18.08
N LEU A 175 0.06 -10.15 -18.39
CA LEU A 175 0.55 -9.50 -19.62
C LEU A 175 1.64 -8.49 -19.27
N GLY A 176 2.87 -8.82 -19.63
CA GLY A 176 4.02 -7.93 -19.50
C GLY A 176 4.20 -7.08 -20.76
N PHE A 177 4.14 -5.77 -20.61
CA PHE A 177 4.37 -4.78 -21.65
C PHE A 177 5.83 -4.32 -21.59
N GLY A 178 6.66 -4.88 -22.47
CA GLY A 178 8.09 -4.58 -22.55
C GLY A 178 8.40 -3.22 -23.17
N HIS A 179 9.00 -2.31 -22.42
CA HIS A 179 9.33 -0.95 -22.87
C HIS A 179 10.14 -0.95 -24.18
N ASP A 180 11.24 -1.70 -24.17
CA ASP A 180 12.22 -1.75 -25.24
C ASP A 180 11.85 -2.72 -26.37
N ASP A 181 10.73 -3.45 -26.22
CA ASP A 181 10.32 -4.41 -27.23
C ASP A 181 9.77 -3.68 -28.47
N PRO A 182 10.35 -3.88 -29.68
CA PRO A 182 9.87 -3.23 -30.90
C PRO A 182 8.46 -3.68 -31.30
N ARG A 183 7.94 -4.76 -30.72
CA ARG A 183 6.60 -5.31 -31.02
C ARG A 183 5.51 -4.72 -30.14
N ILE A 184 5.83 -3.85 -29.18
CA ILE A 184 4.90 -3.44 -28.13
C ILE A 184 3.62 -2.78 -28.66
N GLU A 185 3.71 -1.97 -29.71
CA GLU A 185 2.52 -1.31 -30.30
C GLU A 185 1.54 -2.34 -30.86
N ARG A 186 2.06 -3.29 -31.65
CA ARG A 186 1.27 -4.42 -32.16
C ARG A 186 0.71 -5.27 -31.02
N PHE A 187 1.49 -5.49 -29.96
CA PHE A 187 1.03 -6.26 -28.80
C PHE A 187 -0.11 -5.56 -28.05
N ILE A 188 -0.06 -4.23 -27.89
CA ILE A 188 -1.18 -3.46 -27.34
C ILE A 188 -2.42 -3.63 -28.22
N GLU A 189 -2.29 -3.45 -29.53
CA GLU A 189 -3.40 -3.61 -30.47
C GLU A 189 -4.03 -5.01 -30.40
N GLU A 190 -3.20 -6.04 -30.28
CA GLU A 190 -3.64 -7.44 -30.21
C GLU A 190 -4.24 -7.81 -28.84
N ARG A 191 -3.74 -7.26 -27.74
CA ARG A 191 -4.02 -7.75 -26.38
C ARG A 191 -4.86 -6.82 -25.52
N LEU A 192 -5.01 -5.55 -25.87
CA LEU A 192 -5.81 -4.62 -25.05
C LEU A 192 -7.29 -5.06 -24.97
N ALA A 193 -7.80 -5.69 -26.03
CA ALA A 193 -9.15 -6.28 -26.05
C ALA A 193 -9.32 -7.45 -25.06
N ASP A 194 -8.23 -8.07 -24.57
CA ASP A 194 -8.30 -9.13 -23.57
C ASP A 194 -8.78 -8.62 -22.21
N LEU A 195 -8.79 -7.32 -21.96
CA LEU A 195 -9.35 -6.71 -20.75
C LEU A 195 -10.88 -6.79 -20.71
N GLN A 196 -11.54 -7.03 -21.84
CA GLN A 196 -12.99 -6.96 -21.92
C GLN A 196 -13.67 -8.14 -21.23
N GLY A 197 -14.76 -7.85 -20.51
CA GLY A 197 -15.60 -8.88 -19.89
C GLY A 197 -14.97 -9.65 -18.72
N ARG A 198 -13.81 -9.18 -18.21
CA ARG A 198 -13.13 -9.81 -17.07
C ARG A 198 -13.88 -9.57 -15.76
N GLY A 199 -13.70 -10.47 -14.80
CA GLY A 199 -14.15 -10.27 -13.42
C GLY A 199 -13.23 -9.37 -12.63
N LEU A 200 -11.91 -9.55 -12.78
CA LEU A 200 -10.89 -8.73 -12.12
C LEU A 200 -9.83 -8.30 -13.14
N ILE A 201 -9.52 -7.01 -13.14
CA ILE A 201 -8.45 -6.42 -13.92
C ILE A 201 -7.49 -5.75 -12.95
N GLN A 202 -6.21 -6.08 -13.05
CA GLN A 202 -5.14 -5.35 -12.37
C GLN A 202 -4.24 -4.72 -13.42
N MET A 203 -3.84 -3.47 -13.20
CA MET A 203 -2.91 -2.75 -14.07
C MET A 203 -1.79 -2.13 -13.24
N THR A 204 -0.53 -2.29 -13.62
CA THR A 204 0.60 -1.60 -12.98
C THR A 204 1.58 -1.06 -14.01
N GLY A 205 2.33 -0.03 -13.62
CA GLY A 205 3.32 0.62 -14.47
C GLY A 205 3.38 2.11 -14.17
N CYS A 206 4.39 2.77 -14.72
CA CYS A 206 4.46 4.22 -14.69
C CYS A 206 3.22 4.82 -15.37
N GLY A 207 2.74 5.94 -14.87
CA GLY A 207 1.65 6.64 -15.51
C GLY A 207 1.36 7.97 -14.89
N ASP A 208 0.40 8.62 -15.50
CA ASP A 208 -0.16 9.88 -15.06
C ASP A 208 -1.69 9.80 -15.16
N PRO A 209 -2.44 10.87 -14.87
CA PRO A 209 -3.90 10.86 -14.94
C PRO A 209 -4.48 10.50 -16.30
N GLU A 210 -3.69 10.61 -17.38
CA GLU A 210 -4.16 10.45 -18.75
C GLU A 210 -3.77 9.13 -19.39
N ARG A 211 -2.65 8.55 -18.94
CA ARG A 211 -1.99 7.45 -19.65
C ARG A 211 -1.22 6.53 -18.72
N ILE A 212 -1.18 5.26 -19.12
CA ILE A 212 -0.20 4.29 -18.64
C ILE A 212 0.99 4.37 -19.57
N TRP A 213 2.15 4.79 -19.05
CA TRP A 213 3.38 4.87 -19.80
C TRP A 213 4.12 3.54 -19.77
N LEU A 214 4.58 3.11 -20.93
CA LEU A 214 5.25 1.82 -21.10
C LEU A 214 6.76 1.96 -20.92
N PHE A 215 7.22 2.87 -20.07
CA PHE A 215 8.61 3.01 -19.65
C PHE A 215 8.74 2.63 -18.17
N ASP A 216 9.95 2.29 -17.74
CA ASP A 216 10.23 2.01 -16.32
C ASP A 216 10.43 3.28 -15.49
N ASP A 217 10.47 3.11 -14.18
CA ASP A 217 10.63 4.19 -13.21
C ASP A 217 11.97 4.94 -13.36
N GLN A 218 12.98 4.35 -14.00
CA GLN A 218 14.27 5.00 -14.23
C GLN A 218 14.14 6.28 -15.04
N ARG A 219 13.14 6.36 -15.94
CA ARG A 219 12.88 7.59 -16.69
C ARG A 219 12.47 8.75 -15.77
N ASN A 220 11.75 8.49 -14.69
CA ASN A 220 11.37 9.52 -13.70
C ASN A 220 12.55 9.92 -12.79
N ALA A 221 13.57 9.07 -12.72
CA ALA A 221 14.79 9.35 -11.96
C ALA A 221 15.82 10.13 -12.78
N ASP A 222 15.82 10.02 -14.11
CA ASP A 222 16.79 10.67 -15.01
C ASP A 222 16.44 12.14 -15.27
N PRO A 223 17.17 13.12 -14.66
CA PRO A 223 16.85 14.54 -14.82
C PRO A 223 17.02 15.03 -16.25
N SER A 224 17.76 14.31 -17.10
CA SER A 224 17.91 14.64 -18.53
C SER A 224 16.61 14.42 -19.32
N LYS A 225 15.67 13.64 -18.77
CA LYS A 225 14.33 13.39 -19.35
C LYS A 225 13.28 14.37 -18.85
N HIS A 226 13.63 15.25 -17.91
CA HIS A 226 12.69 16.20 -17.32
C HIS A 226 12.65 17.51 -18.13
N TRP A 227 11.51 18.19 -18.10
CA TRP A 227 11.34 19.54 -18.66
C TRP A 227 10.63 20.43 -17.66
N ALA A 228 10.63 21.75 -17.85
CA ALA A 228 9.83 22.65 -17.02
C ALA A 228 8.33 22.44 -17.29
N TYR A 229 7.53 22.34 -16.23
CA TYR A 229 6.08 22.17 -16.32
C TYR A 229 5.46 23.24 -17.23
N ASP A 230 4.66 22.77 -18.17
CA ASP A 230 3.86 23.58 -19.08
C ASP A 230 2.57 22.80 -19.37
N PRO A 231 1.38 23.31 -18.99
CA PRO A 231 0.13 22.59 -19.20
C PRO A 231 -0.17 22.30 -20.67
N ALA A 232 0.40 23.07 -21.61
CA ALA A 232 0.29 22.80 -23.05
C ALA A 232 1.19 21.64 -23.52
N LYS A 233 2.16 21.23 -22.69
CA LYS A 233 3.08 20.12 -22.96
C LYS A 233 2.72 18.82 -22.27
N VAL A 234 1.75 18.83 -21.35
CA VAL A 234 1.24 17.61 -20.72
C VAL A 234 0.79 16.61 -21.80
N GLY A 235 1.38 15.41 -21.76
CA GLY A 235 1.14 14.34 -22.72
C GLY A 235 1.88 14.48 -24.06
N GLN A 236 2.84 15.38 -24.20
CA GLN A 236 3.73 15.41 -25.37
C GLN A 236 4.77 14.29 -25.31
N ASN A 237 5.22 13.80 -26.47
CA ASN A 237 6.32 12.85 -26.63
C ASN A 237 7.42 13.47 -27.49
N PRO A 238 8.20 14.42 -26.94
CA PRO A 238 9.09 15.28 -27.73
C PRO A 238 10.17 14.49 -28.48
N ASP A 239 10.67 13.41 -27.88
CA ASP A 239 11.76 12.60 -28.45
C ASP A 239 11.25 11.34 -29.17
N GLY A 240 9.93 11.14 -29.26
CA GLY A 240 9.32 9.93 -29.84
C GLY A 240 9.48 8.66 -29.01
N GLY A 241 10.29 8.65 -27.94
CA GLY A 241 10.63 7.46 -27.16
C GLY A 241 9.60 7.02 -26.12
N MET A 242 8.58 7.80 -25.82
CA MET A 242 7.54 7.41 -24.87
C MET A 242 6.40 6.68 -25.58
N ARG A 243 6.07 5.48 -25.11
CA ARG A 243 4.92 4.69 -25.59
C ARG A 243 3.90 4.59 -24.48
N TRP A 244 2.62 4.47 -24.81
CA TRP A 244 1.55 4.53 -23.81
C TRP A 244 0.27 3.80 -24.22
N ILE A 245 -0.59 3.60 -23.23
CA ILE A 245 -2.01 3.27 -23.40
C ILE A 245 -2.79 4.42 -22.77
N ASP A 246 -3.59 5.12 -23.56
CA ASP A 246 -4.29 6.34 -23.12
C ASP A 246 -5.78 6.13 -22.85
N ALA A 247 -6.41 7.13 -22.22
CA ALA A 247 -7.83 7.11 -21.93
C ALA A 247 -8.72 6.89 -23.18
N PRO A 248 -8.46 7.48 -24.37
CA PRO A 248 -9.14 7.11 -25.61
C PRO A 248 -9.05 5.62 -25.97
N ALA A 249 -7.92 4.95 -25.70
CA ALA A 249 -7.80 3.50 -25.90
C ALA A 249 -8.75 2.71 -25.01
N PHE A 250 -8.81 3.03 -23.72
CA PHE A 250 -9.74 2.38 -22.79
C PHE A 250 -11.20 2.65 -23.13
N ARG A 251 -11.55 3.84 -23.64
CA ARG A 251 -12.92 4.17 -24.06
C ARG A 251 -13.48 3.29 -25.18
N ARG A 252 -12.63 2.54 -25.87
CA ARG A 252 -13.06 1.58 -26.91
C ARG A 252 -13.42 0.20 -26.36
N LEU A 253 -13.12 -0.07 -25.09
CA LEU A 253 -13.28 -1.39 -24.47
C LEU A 253 -14.62 -1.52 -23.76
N ASP A 254 -15.14 -2.72 -23.57
CA ASP A 254 -16.22 -2.98 -22.60
C ASP A 254 -15.63 -3.64 -21.36
N LEU A 255 -15.48 -2.86 -20.28
CA LEU A 255 -14.85 -3.32 -19.05
C LEU A 255 -15.87 -3.88 -18.05
N PHE A 256 -17.17 -3.85 -18.35
CA PHE A 256 -18.17 -4.46 -17.50
C PHE A 256 -18.05 -6.00 -17.53
N PRO A 257 -18.14 -6.72 -16.39
CA PRO A 257 -18.46 -6.23 -15.04
C PRO A 257 -17.24 -6.08 -14.12
N ALA A 258 -16.04 -5.83 -14.63
CA ALA A 258 -14.81 -5.94 -13.87
C ALA A 258 -14.78 -5.09 -12.59
N VAL A 259 -14.16 -5.63 -11.54
CA VAL A 259 -13.49 -4.81 -10.54
C VAL A 259 -12.10 -4.50 -11.09
N LEU A 260 -11.72 -3.22 -11.14
CA LEU A 260 -10.43 -2.79 -11.67
C LEU A 260 -9.53 -2.26 -10.56
N THR A 261 -8.28 -2.69 -10.49
CA THR A 261 -7.29 -2.11 -9.60
C THR A 261 -6.13 -1.57 -10.44
N SER A 262 -5.71 -0.34 -10.16
CA SER A 262 -4.59 0.29 -10.88
C SER A 262 -3.50 0.70 -9.91
N GLY A 263 -2.29 0.18 -10.10
CA GLY A 263 -1.04 0.64 -9.48
C GLY A 263 -0.39 1.79 -10.23
N THR A 264 -1.00 2.31 -11.29
CA THR A 264 -0.48 3.42 -12.07
C THR A 264 -0.75 4.75 -11.37
N CYS A 265 0.30 5.50 -11.01
CA CYS A 265 0.21 6.78 -10.32
C CYS A 265 -0.82 7.71 -10.97
N HIS A 266 -1.57 8.44 -10.14
CA HIS A 266 -2.59 9.42 -10.55
C HIS A 266 -3.71 8.91 -11.49
N SER A 267 -3.79 7.63 -11.83
CA SER A 267 -4.81 7.11 -12.76
C SER A 267 -6.26 7.28 -12.27
N GLY A 268 -6.45 7.56 -10.98
CA GLY A 268 -7.71 7.92 -10.35
C GLY A 268 -7.99 9.42 -10.28
N SER A 269 -7.07 10.29 -10.73
CA SER A 269 -7.30 11.73 -10.79
C SER A 269 -8.22 12.07 -11.95
N LEU A 270 -9.30 12.82 -11.70
CA LEU A 270 -10.42 12.94 -12.64
C LEU A 270 -10.43 14.24 -13.44
N ARG A 271 -10.12 15.36 -12.78
CA ARG A 271 -10.13 16.71 -13.37
C ARG A 271 -8.97 17.53 -12.82
N ARG A 272 -8.98 17.81 -11.52
CA ARG A 272 -7.96 18.63 -10.86
C ARG A 272 -6.80 17.74 -10.40
N VAL A 273 -5.66 17.89 -11.04
CA VAL A 273 -4.45 17.10 -10.78
C VAL A 273 -3.38 18.02 -10.21
N TYR A 274 -2.81 17.65 -9.07
CA TYR A 274 -1.63 18.35 -8.56
C TYR A 274 -0.39 17.90 -9.35
N VAL A 275 0.43 18.84 -9.79
CA VAL A 275 1.68 18.54 -10.50
C VAL A 275 2.73 18.17 -9.47
N GLU A 276 3.13 16.89 -9.46
CA GLU A 276 3.99 16.29 -8.44
C GLU A 276 5.28 15.72 -9.04
N GLY A 277 6.26 15.44 -8.17
CA GLY A 277 7.59 15.00 -8.59
C GLY A 277 7.63 13.59 -9.21
N ASP A 278 6.63 12.75 -8.98
CA ASP A 278 6.58 11.37 -9.48
C ASP A 278 6.16 11.27 -10.96
N ILE A 279 5.52 12.32 -11.50
CA ILE A 279 5.09 12.44 -12.90
C ILE A 279 5.92 13.47 -13.68
N VAL A 280 7.11 13.79 -13.17
CA VAL A 280 7.99 14.82 -13.73
C VAL A 280 8.39 14.55 -15.18
N SER A 281 8.52 13.28 -15.59
CA SER A 281 8.88 12.90 -16.97
C SER A 281 7.69 12.88 -17.92
N THR A 282 6.51 13.33 -17.49
CA THR A 282 5.28 13.37 -18.32
C THR A 282 4.55 14.71 -18.22
N PHE A 283 4.65 15.40 -17.08
CA PHE A 283 4.09 16.74 -16.85
C PHE A 283 5.18 17.82 -16.89
N GLY A 284 6.40 17.46 -16.50
CA GLY A 284 7.49 18.41 -16.25
C GLY A 284 7.59 18.80 -14.79
N ARG A 285 8.75 19.33 -14.40
CA ARG A 285 9.07 19.82 -13.06
C ARG A 285 8.44 21.19 -12.83
N SER A 286 7.82 21.35 -11.67
CA SER A 286 7.31 22.63 -11.19
C SER A 286 7.97 23.03 -9.88
N ASP A 287 8.51 24.24 -9.82
CA ASP A 287 9.09 24.81 -8.59
C ASP A 287 8.02 25.31 -7.60
N ARG A 288 6.73 25.20 -7.96
CA ARG A 288 5.58 25.57 -7.13
C ARG A 288 4.47 24.52 -7.22
N VAL A 289 3.57 24.46 -6.24
CA VAL A 289 2.35 23.66 -6.33
C VAL A 289 1.50 24.20 -7.49
N GLU A 290 1.39 23.40 -8.54
CA GLU A 290 0.55 23.69 -9.71
C GLU A 290 -0.64 22.74 -9.74
N VAL A 291 -1.74 23.22 -10.34
CA VAL A 291 -2.93 22.40 -10.57
C VAL A 291 -3.20 22.36 -12.07
N TYR A 292 -3.18 21.17 -12.64
CA TYR A 292 -3.61 20.90 -14.00
C TYR A 292 -5.12 20.60 -14.01
N ASP A 293 -5.91 21.40 -14.74
CA ASP A 293 -7.32 21.10 -15.01
C ASP A 293 -7.42 20.22 -16.27
N MET A 294 -7.41 18.91 -16.07
CA MET A 294 -7.43 17.90 -17.11
C MET A 294 -8.82 17.77 -17.74
N PRO A 295 -8.98 17.88 -19.07
CA PRO A 295 -10.24 17.59 -19.75
C PRO A 295 -10.79 16.19 -19.43
N PRO A 296 -12.11 16.00 -19.21
CA PRO A 296 -12.67 14.70 -18.83
C PRO A 296 -12.32 13.56 -19.80
N GLU A 297 -12.26 13.87 -21.09
CA GLU A 297 -11.92 12.93 -22.17
C GLU A 297 -10.46 12.46 -22.12
N ARG A 298 -9.59 13.11 -21.35
CA ARG A 298 -8.20 12.68 -21.13
C ARG A 298 -8.04 11.84 -19.87
N SER A 299 -8.98 11.89 -18.91
CA SER A 299 -8.89 11.11 -17.66
C SER A 299 -9.01 9.60 -17.88
N LEU A 300 -8.04 8.84 -17.36
CA LEU A 300 -8.09 7.37 -17.27
C LEU A 300 -9.22 6.91 -16.35
N GLY A 301 -9.32 7.46 -15.14
CA GLY A 301 -10.35 7.10 -14.17
C GLY A 301 -11.76 7.25 -14.73
N LEU A 302 -12.04 8.37 -15.41
CA LEU A 302 -13.33 8.58 -16.06
C LEU A 302 -13.52 7.66 -17.28
N ALA A 303 -12.46 7.30 -18.00
CA ALA A 303 -12.55 6.31 -19.06
C ALA A 303 -12.94 4.93 -18.50
N TYR A 304 -12.36 4.49 -17.38
CA TYR A 304 -12.74 3.21 -16.77
C TYR A 304 -14.21 3.20 -16.35
N ILE A 305 -14.67 4.26 -15.67
CA ILE A 305 -16.05 4.43 -15.21
C ILE A 305 -17.03 4.41 -16.41
N ALA A 306 -16.76 5.21 -17.44
CA ALA A 306 -17.62 5.31 -18.62
C ALA A 306 -17.72 3.99 -19.41
N ARG A 307 -16.77 3.06 -19.22
CA ARG A 307 -16.73 1.75 -19.88
C ARG A 307 -17.18 0.59 -18.99
N GLY A 308 -17.83 0.92 -17.88
CA GLY A 308 -18.69 -0.01 -17.18
C GLY A 308 -18.00 -0.88 -16.14
N VAL A 309 -16.81 -0.52 -15.65
CA VAL A 309 -16.29 -1.18 -14.44
C VAL A 309 -17.34 -1.13 -13.32
N SER A 310 -17.44 -2.18 -12.53
CA SER A 310 -18.40 -2.26 -11.41
C SER A 310 -17.89 -1.55 -10.16
N ALA A 311 -16.57 -1.50 -10.00
CA ALA A 311 -15.83 -0.73 -9.01
C ALA A 311 -14.38 -0.58 -9.50
N ALA A 312 -13.67 0.43 -8.99
CA ALA A 312 -12.26 0.59 -9.26
C ALA A 312 -11.48 1.06 -8.02
N ILE A 313 -10.26 0.56 -7.79
CA ILE A 313 -9.34 1.10 -6.80
C ILE A 313 -8.19 1.78 -7.54
N LEU A 314 -8.16 3.10 -7.45
CA LEU A 314 -7.28 3.95 -8.24
C LEU A 314 -6.58 4.98 -7.35
N PRO A 315 -5.33 5.35 -7.65
CA PRO A 315 -4.64 6.43 -6.97
C PRO A 315 -5.01 7.81 -7.53
N VAL A 316 -5.35 8.76 -6.67
CA VAL A 316 -5.51 10.19 -7.01
C VAL A 316 -4.19 10.98 -6.93
N GLY A 317 -3.08 10.29 -6.67
CA GLY A 317 -1.76 10.88 -6.46
C GLY A 317 -0.65 9.86 -6.68
N PRO A 318 0.57 10.14 -6.20
CA PRO A 318 1.67 9.18 -6.18
C PRO A 318 1.30 7.95 -5.34
N ASN A 319 1.71 6.77 -5.79
CA ASN A 319 1.53 5.54 -5.04
C ASN A 319 2.58 4.48 -5.38
N HIS A 320 2.64 3.43 -4.57
CA HIS A 320 3.40 2.23 -4.94
C HIS A 320 2.54 1.28 -5.76
N GLY A 321 3.07 0.86 -6.92
CA GLY A 321 2.41 -0.12 -7.79
C GLY A 321 2.07 -1.43 -7.07
N TRP A 322 2.98 -1.93 -6.22
CA TRP A 322 2.73 -3.15 -5.42
C TRP A 322 1.58 -3.04 -4.42
N ARG A 323 1.06 -1.83 -4.16
CA ARG A 323 -0.11 -1.69 -3.29
C ARG A 323 -1.35 -2.36 -3.88
N THR A 324 -1.47 -2.41 -5.21
CA THR A 324 -2.58 -3.15 -5.82
C THR A 324 -2.49 -4.65 -5.59
N ASP A 325 -1.30 -5.23 -5.44
CA ASP A 325 -1.17 -6.66 -5.15
C ASP A 325 -1.69 -6.98 -3.73
N VAL A 326 -1.38 -6.11 -2.76
CA VAL A 326 -1.89 -6.17 -1.38
C VAL A 326 -3.42 -6.07 -1.36
N GLU A 327 -3.99 -5.16 -2.14
CA GLU A 327 -5.45 -4.98 -2.21
C GLU A 327 -6.14 -6.20 -2.84
N VAL A 328 -5.65 -6.67 -3.99
CA VAL A 328 -6.18 -7.86 -4.66
C VAL A 328 -6.07 -9.07 -3.73
N HIS A 329 -4.94 -9.26 -3.07
CA HIS A 329 -4.79 -10.33 -2.10
C HIS A 329 -5.82 -10.23 -0.98
N ARG A 330 -5.97 -9.06 -0.36
CA ARG A 330 -6.94 -8.83 0.74
C ARG A 330 -8.38 -9.07 0.32
N MET A 331 -8.76 -8.70 -0.91
CA MET A 331 -10.08 -9.02 -1.46
C MET A 331 -10.37 -10.53 -1.36
N PHE A 332 -9.41 -11.36 -1.72
CA PHE A 332 -9.57 -12.81 -1.72
C PHE A 332 -9.29 -13.48 -0.37
N SER A 333 -8.34 -13.00 0.42
CA SER A 333 -7.99 -13.63 1.71
C SER A 333 -9.02 -13.32 2.80
N THR A 334 -9.76 -12.22 2.66
CA THR A 334 -10.81 -11.84 3.62
C THR A 334 -12.22 -12.11 3.09
N GLY A 335 -12.45 -11.98 1.77
CA GLY A 335 -13.79 -11.92 1.19
C GLY A 335 -14.59 -10.69 1.65
N ALA A 336 -13.91 -9.67 2.18
CA ALA A 336 -14.53 -8.47 2.73
C ALA A 336 -15.07 -7.56 1.60
N PRO A 337 -16.05 -6.70 1.92
CA PRO A 337 -16.42 -5.58 1.07
C PRO A 337 -15.22 -4.73 0.67
N LEU A 338 -15.24 -4.16 -0.54
CA LEU A 338 -14.13 -3.36 -1.07
C LEU A 338 -13.78 -2.16 -0.18
N GLY A 339 -14.77 -1.55 0.49
CA GLY A 339 -14.53 -0.47 1.44
C GLY A 339 -13.70 -0.92 2.65
N GLU A 340 -13.90 -2.15 3.13
CA GLU A 340 -13.14 -2.72 4.26
C GLU A 340 -11.75 -3.16 3.85
N VAL A 341 -11.58 -3.61 2.61
CA VAL A 341 -10.25 -3.82 2.01
C VAL A 341 -9.47 -2.50 2.07
N MET A 342 -10.06 -1.38 1.66
CA MET A 342 -9.43 -0.06 1.75
C MET A 342 -9.22 0.42 3.18
N GLN A 343 -10.20 0.24 4.07
CA GLN A 343 -10.09 0.58 5.49
C GLN A 343 -8.91 -0.14 6.14
N SER A 344 -8.71 -1.43 5.85
CA SER A 344 -7.55 -2.19 6.33
C SER A 344 -6.22 -1.63 5.81
N CYS A 345 -6.20 -1.10 4.59
CA CYS A 345 -5.03 -0.45 4.02
C CYS A 345 -4.72 0.87 4.72
N TYR A 346 -5.75 1.64 5.07
CA TYR A 346 -5.61 2.86 5.85
C TYR A 346 -5.24 2.58 7.31
N ALA A 347 -5.74 1.52 7.92
CA ALA A 347 -5.35 1.14 9.29
C ALA A 347 -3.87 0.77 9.38
N GLU A 348 -3.32 0.12 8.35
CA GLU A 348 -1.89 -0.10 8.24
C GLU A 348 -1.11 1.22 8.11
N LEU A 349 -1.62 2.18 7.33
CA LEU A 349 -1.04 3.52 7.20
C LEU A 349 -1.02 4.27 8.54
N VAL A 350 -2.05 4.14 9.38
CA VAL A 350 -2.08 4.70 10.74
C VAL A 350 -0.87 4.22 11.55
N LEU A 351 -0.59 2.92 11.53
CA LEU A 351 0.59 2.38 12.20
C LEU A 351 1.89 2.85 11.54
N ALA A 352 1.92 2.96 10.21
CA ALA A 352 3.06 3.53 9.49
C ALA A 352 3.33 5.00 9.89
N TYR A 353 2.33 5.74 10.37
CA TYR A 353 2.43 7.09 10.92
C TYR A 353 2.51 7.16 12.45
N ALA A 354 2.72 6.02 13.11
CA ALA A 354 2.77 5.92 14.58
C ALA A 354 1.53 6.49 15.28
N GLY A 355 0.35 6.27 14.71
CA GLY A 355 -0.94 6.52 15.35
C GLY A 355 -1.66 7.81 14.97
N THR A 356 -1.05 8.76 14.26
CA THR A 356 -1.81 9.92 13.76
C THR A 356 -1.48 10.18 12.30
N ILE A 357 -2.48 10.01 11.44
CA ILE A 357 -2.34 10.36 10.03
C ILE A 357 -2.38 11.89 9.89
N GLU A 358 -1.22 12.49 9.65
CA GLU A 358 -1.08 13.90 9.24
C GLU A 358 -0.61 13.95 7.80
N LEU A 359 -1.54 14.10 6.86
CA LEU A 359 -1.24 14.17 5.43
C LEU A 359 -1.04 15.62 5.02
N GLY A 360 0.07 15.89 4.33
CA GLY A 360 0.30 17.19 3.69
C GLY A 360 -0.81 17.51 2.71
N LEU A 361 -1.31 18.75 2.73
CA LEU A 361 -2.25 19.26 1.74
C LEU A 361 -1.51 20.20 0.80
N TYR A 362 -1.84 20.12 -0.48
CA TYR A 362 -1.28 20.99 -1.50
C TYR A 362 -1.91 22.38 -1.39
N ASP A 363 -1.08 23.41 -1.22
CA ASP A 363 -1.52 24.80 -1.21
C ASP A 363 -0.87 25.57 -2.37
N PRO A 364 -1.61 25.81 -3.47
CA PRO A 364 -1.13 26.61 -4.59
C PRO A 364 -0.72 28.05 -4.19
N ALA A 365 -1.24 28.58 -3.08
CA ALA A 365 -0.91 29.92 -2.59
C ALA A 365 0.40 29.95 -1.78
N SER A 366 0.92 28.79 -1.34
CA SER A 366 2.14 28.71 -0.51
C SER A 366 3.40 29.18 -1.25
N GLY A 367 3.39 29.17 -2.59
CA GLY A 367 4.55 29.49 -3.42
C GLY A 367 5.70 28.49 -3.30
N LYS A 368 5.52 27.37 -2.58
CA LYS A 368 6.48 26.28 -2.47
C LYS A 368 6.20 25.21 -3.52
N GLY A 369 7.25 24.53 -3.99
CA GLY A 369 7.16 23.37 -4.88
C GLY A 369 6.50 22.17 -4.21
N ALA A 370 5.91 21.29 -5.02
CA ALA A 370 5.51 19.96 -4.58
C ALA A 370 6.72 19.01 -4.39
N ASP A 371 7.94 19.44 -4.75
CA ASP A 371 9.20 18.69 -4.64
C ASP A 371 9.69 18.44 -3.18
N GLU A 372 8.86 18.69 -2.16
CA GLU A 372 9.18 18.30 -0.78
C GLU A 372 9.07 16.76 -0.66
N ASP A 373 10.24 16.11 -0.58
CA ASP A 373 10.52 14.68 -0.31
C ASP A 373 9.56 13.65 -0.97
N VAL A 374 9.96 13.13 -2.15
CA VAL A 374 9.28 12.00 -2.83
C VAL A 374 9.05 10.82 -1.88
N ARG A 375 9.91 10.58 -0.89
CA ARG A 375 9.68 9.52 0.10
C ARG A 375 8.48 9.81 0.98
N GLU A 376 8.30 11.05 1.42
CA GLU A 376 7.11 11.47 2.19
C GLU A 376 5.84 11.37 1.33
N MET A 377 5.91 11.76 0.05
CA MET A 377 4.81 11.62 -0.90
C MET A 377 4.40 10.14 -1.10
N MET A 378 5.38 9.25 -1.24
CA MET A 378 5.17 7.83 -1.49
C MET A 378 4.82 7.03 -0.22
N ARG A 379 5.28 7.47 0.95
CA ARG A 379 4.83 6.96 2.26
C ARG A 379 3.32 7.16 2.45
N GLY A 380 2.76 8.22 1.87
CA GLY A 380 1.33 8.44 1.74
C GLY A 380 0.66 7.64 0.60
N GLY A 381 1.34 6.70 -0.06
CA GLY A 381 0.84 6.03 -1.26
C GLY A 381 -0.48 5.29 -1.03
N ALA A 382 -0.67 4.67 0.14
CA ALA A 382 -1.96 4.11 0.53
C ALA A 382 -3.03 5.21 0.74
N ALA A 383 -2.64 6.37 1.27
CA ALA A 383 -3.52 7.52 1.50
C ALA A 383 -4.06 8.14 0.20
N ASN A 384 -3.32 7.99 -0.90
CA ASN A 384 -3.71 8.48 -2.21
C ASN A 384 -4.55 7.46 -2.99
N ARG A 385 -4.71 6.22 -2.51
CA ARG A 385 -5.54 5.19 -3.17
C ARG A 385 -6.96 5.25 -2.67
N VAL A 386 -7.92 5.20 -3.60
CA VAL A 386 -9.34 5.40 -3.32
C VAL A 386 -10.17 4.35 -4.04
N LEU A 387 -11.20 3.86 -3.34
CA LEU A 387 -12.27 3.09 -3.96
C LEU A 387 -13.22 4.04 -4.69
N TYR A 388 -13.35 3.85 -6.00
CA TYR A 388 -14.47 4.31 -6.80
C TYR A 388 -15.52 3.20 -6.85
N GLY A 389 -16.74 3.48 -6.39
CA GLY A 389 -17.86 2.53 -6.34
C GLY A 389 -18.47 2.42 -4.95
N ASP A 390 -19.33 1.41 -4.80
CA ASP A 390 -20.03 1.13 -3.55
C ASP A 390 -19.09 0.44 -2.53
N PRO A 391 -18.80 1.05 -1.37
CA PRO A 391 -17.94 0.45 -0.34
C PRO A 391 -18.47 -0.84 0.27
N ALA A 392 -19.79 -1.12 0.22
CA ALA A 392 -20.36 -2.37 0.71
C ALA A 392 -20.34 -3.49 -0.35
N TYR A 393 -19.89 -3.22 -1.57
CA TYR A 393 -19.80 -4.25 -2.60
C TYR A 393 -18.74 -5.29 -2.21
N ALA A 394 -19.14 -6.56 -2.08
CA ALA A 394 -18.28 -7.70 -1.72
C ALA A 394 -18.27 -8.77 -2.83
N PRO A 395 -17.55 -8.53 -3.94
CA PRO A 395 -17.60 -9.42 -5.11
C PRO A 395 -16.85 -10.75 -4.94
N PHE A 396 -15.93 -10.83 -3.98
CA PHE A 396 -14.98 -11.95 -3.89
C PHE A 396 -15.30 -12.84 -2.69
N ALA A 397 -15.31 -14.15 -2.94
CA ALA A 397 -15.38 -15.13 -1.88
C ALA A 397 -14.01 -15.31 -1.22
N ARG A 398 -13.99 -15.51 0.09
CA ARG A 398 -12.77 -15.82 0.84
C ARG A 398 -12.13 -17.12 0.34
N ILE A 399 -10.81 -17.09 0.15
CA ILE A 399 -9.97 -18.23 -0.20
C ILE A 399 -9.05 -18.51 0.99
N GLU A 400 -9.34 -19.55 1.78
CA GLU A 400 -8.50 -19.87 2.96
C GLU A 400 -7.04 -20.16 2.59
N SER A 401 -6.80 -20.80 1.46
CA SER A 401 -5.44 -21.10 0.97
C SER A 401 -4.68 -19.88 0.45
N SER A 402 -5.33 -18.72 0.28
CA SER A 402 -4.64 -17.51 -0.14
C SER A 402 -4.04 -16.75 1.03
N ALA A 403 -4.38 -17.07 2.28
CA ALA A 403 -3.83 -16.36 3.44
C ALA A 403 -2.29 -16.47 3.47
N ALA A 404 -1.61 -15.38 3.11
CA ALA A 404 -0.14 -15.32 3.14
C ALA A 404 0.39 -15.44 4.57
N LEU A 405 -0.43 -15.05 5.55
CA LEU A 405 -0.15 -15.06 6.97
C LEU A 405 -1.29 -15.75 7.73
N ALA A 406 -0.95 -16.80 8.47
CA ALA A 406 -1.86 -17.42 9.44
C ALA A 406 -1.60 -16.83 10.83
N VAL A 407 -2.63 -16.28 11.46
CA VAL A 407 -2.56 -15.67 12.80
C VAL A 407 -3.39 -16.47 13.79
N ARG A 408 -2.83 -16.76 14.96
CA ARG A 408 -3.51 -17.47 16.06
C ARG A 408 -3.32 -16.69 17.37
N GLY A 409 -4.40 -16.57 18.13
CA GLY A 409 -4.42 -15.82 19.39
C GLY A 409 -5.26 -14.54 19.28
N PRO A 410 -5.24 -13.69 20.33
CA PRO A 410 -4.40 -13.81 21.53
C PRO A 410 -4.79 -14.99 22.44
N THR A 411 -3.81 -15.75 22.95
CA THR A 411 -4.02 -16.85 23.91
C THR A 411 -3.38 -16.52 25.27
N PRO A 412 -4.08 -16.68 26.40
CA PRO A 412 -3.56 -16.33 27.72
C PRO A 412 -2.41 -17.25 28.15
N ARG A 413 -1.49 -16.71 28.96
CA ARG A 413 -0.33 -17.40 29.56
C ARG A 413 -0.40 -17.42 31.08
N GLU A 414 0.42 -18.27 31.70
CA GLU A 414 0.49 -18.43 33.15
C GLU A 414 0.98 -17.16 33.86
N ASP A 415 1.81 -16.35 33.21
CA ASP A 415 2.33 -15.07 33.73
C ASP A 415 1.34 -13.90 33.58
N GLY A 416 0.14 -14.16 33.03
CA GLY A 416 -0.89 -13.15 32.78
C GLY A 416 -0.72 -12.35 31.48
N SER A 417 0.32 -12.63 30.69
CA SER A 417 0.46 -12.11 29.32
C SER A 417 -0.39 -12.91 28.33
N PHE A 418 -0.44 -12.46 27.07
CA PHE A 418 -1.08 -13.19 25.98
C PHE A 418 -0.09 -13.41 24.84
N ALA A 419 -0.20 -14.54 24.16
CA ALA A 419 0.59 -14.87 22.97
C ALA A 419 -0.22 -14.66 21.70
N ILE A 420 0.41 -14.11 20.67
CA ILE A 420 -0.04 -14.25 19.29
C ILE A 420 1.03 -15.01 18.52
N HIS A 421 0.61 -15.98 17.71
CA HIS A 421 1.50 -16.74 16.85
C HIS A 421 1.13 -16.51 15.40
N CYS A 422 2.12 -16.10 14.62
CA CYS A 422 2.02 -15.85 13.19
C CYS A 422 2.86 -16.89 12.44
N SER A 423 2.35 -17.39 11.31
CA SER A 423 3.09 -18.27 10.41
C SER A 423 2.90 -17.83 8.97
N PHE A 424 4.01 -17.67 8.26
CA PHE A 424 4.06 -17.27 6.87
C PHE A 424 3.78 -18.47 5.97
N ALA A 425 2.70 -18.44 5.21
CA ALA A 425 2.32 -19.54 4.31
C ALA A 425 2.94 -19.38 2.91
N LEU A 426 3.13 -18.13 2.46
CA LEU A 426 3.61 -17.79 1.13
C LEU A 426 4.90 -16.97 1.25
N PRO A 427 6.07 -17.51 0.87
CA PRO A 427 7.32 -16.75 0.94
C PRO A 427 7.32 -15.62 -0.10
N ASN A 428 8.05 -14.54 0.19
CA ASN A 428 8.25 -13.38 -0.68
C ASN A 428 6.93 -12.76 -1.20
N HIS A 429 5.87 -12.83 -0.39
CA HIS A 429 4.57 -12.30 -0.76
C HIS A 429 4.57 -10.76 -0.78
N PRO A 430 3.84 -10.09 -1.70
CA PRO A 430 3.78 -8.62 -1.76
C PRO A 430 3.30 -7.94 -0.48
N ASP A 431 2.51 -8.63 0.34
CA ASP A 431 2.12 -8.15 1.69
C ASP A 431 3.30 -7.91 2.63
N PHE A 432 4.43 -8.59 2.37
CA PHE A 432 5.60 -8.52 3.21
C PHE A 432 6.63 -7.50 2.76
N VAL A 433 6.40 -6.80 1.66
CA VAL A 433 7.29 -5.71 1.21
C VAL A 433 6.89 -4.42 1.92
N ASP A 434 7.85 -3.77 2.57
CA ASP A 434 7.64 -2.44 3.13
C ASP A 434 7.49 -1.41 2.00
N GLN A 435 6.38 -0.68 2.04
CA GLN A 435 6.02 0.33 1.05
C GLN A 435 6.02 1.74 1.66
N PHE A 436 6.54 1.90 2.89
CA PHE A 436 6.46 3.16 3.62
C PHE A 436 7.81 3.83 3.87
N CYS A 437 8.85 3.07 4.20
CA CYS A 437 10.05 3.67 4.80
C CYS A 437 11.32 3.44 3.98
N ASP A 438 11.69 2.22 3.57
CA ASP A 438 12.96 1.99 2.84
C ASP A 438 13.01 0.64 2.08
N TYR A 439 11.86 0.14 1.59
CA TYR A 439 11.77 -1.15 0.89
C TYR A 439 12.27 -2.38 1.68
N GLY A 440 12.30 -2.31 3.02
CA GLY A 440 12.51 -3.47 3.87
C GLY A 440 11.36 -4.48 3.76
N SER A 441 11.21 -5.32 4.78
CA SER A 441 10.03 -6.17 4.91
C SER A 441 9.14 -5.70 6.04
N ARG A 442 7.84 -5.96 5.90
CA ARG A 442 6.85 -5.67 6.92
C ARG A 442 5.94 -6.85 7.12
N MET A 443 5.20 -6.84 8.22
CA MET A 443 4.08 -7.74 8.41
C MET A 443 2.99 -6.96 9.14
N TYR A 444 1.81 -6.92 8.55
CA TYR A 444 0.63 -6.30 9.14
C TYR A 444 -0.46 -7.33 9.36
N PHE A 445 -1.08 -7.31 10.53
CA PHE A 445 -2.28 -8.07 10.81
C PHE A 445 -3.10 -7.43 11.93
N ALA A 446 -4.32 -7.91 12.11
CA ALA A 446 -5.19 -7.48 13.20
C ALA A 446 -5.88 -8.69 13.85
N VAL A 447 -6.09 -8.65 15.16
CA VAL A 447 -6.76 -9.70 15.93
C VAL A 447 -7.76 -9.10 16.92
N ASP A 448 -8.90 -9.76 17.09
CA ASP A 448 -9.88 -9.33 18.09
C ASP A 448 -9.32 -9.60 19.50
N LEU A 449 -9.49 -8.63 20.40
CA LEU A 449 -9.05 -8.72 21.79
C LEU A 449 -10.18 -9.27 22.69
N PRO A 450 -9.85 -10.14 23.67
CA PRO A 450 -10.74 -10.43 24.77
C PRO A 450 -11.21 -9.14 25.46
N ALA A 451 -12.49 -9.07 25.82
CA ALA A 451 -13.09 -7.85 26.37
C ALA A 451 -12.41 -7.36 27.66
N ASP A 452 -11.93 -8.29 28.50
CA ASP A 452 -11.16 -7.98 29.71
C ASP A 452 -9.78 -7.41 29.40
N LEU A 453 -9.10 -7.94 28.37
CA LEU A 453 -7.82 -7.41 27.91
C LEU A 453 -7.98 -6.02 27.29
N ALA A 454 -9.01 -5.84 26.46
CA ALA A 454 -9.35 -4.55 25.87
C ALA A 454 -9.64 -3.48 26.93
N ALA A 455 -10.46 -3.80 27.94
CA ALA A 455 -10.81 -2.86 29.00
C ALA A 455 -9.62 -2.43 29.87
N ARG A 456 -8.62 -3.29 30.03
CA ARG A 456 -7.38 -2.97 30.76
C ARG A 456 -6.41 -2.12 29.93
N GLY A 457 -6.50 -2.18 28.60
CA GLY A 457 -5.46 -1.66 27.71
C GLY A 457 -4.17 -2.47 27.80
N LEU A 458 -3.18 -2.08 27.00
CA LEU A 458 -1.92 -2.81 26.87
C LEU A 458 -0.77 -1.97 27.43
N ALA A 459 0.15 -2.59 28.15
CA ALA A 459 1.43 -1.99 28.51
C ALA A 459 2.39 -2.03 27.33
N ARG A 460 2.44 -3.17 26.64
CA ARG A 460 3.44 -3.47 25.62
C ARG A 460 2.97 -4.59 24.68
N VAL A 461 3.42 -4.54 23.43
CA VAL A 461 3.43 -5.66 22.49
C VAL A 461 4.85 -5.79 21.96
N VAL A 462 5.42 -6.99 22.02
CA VAL A 462 6.78 -7.28 21.52
C VAL A 462 6.80 -8.52 20.67
N ALA A 463 7.65 -8.51 19.64
CA ALA A 463 8.10 -9.75 19.03
C ALA A 463 8.92 -10.57 20.03
N GLU A 464 8.69 -11.87 20.06
CA GLU A 464 9.40 -12.80 20.92
C GLU A 464 10.57 -13.46 20.21
N GLY A 465 11.62 -13.74 20.98
CA GLY A 465 12.87 -14.27 20.47
C GLY A 465 13.77 -13.16 19.92
N ASP A 466 15.06 -13.48 19.83
CA ASP A 466 16.03 -12.63 19.14
C ASP A 466 15.94 -12.85 17.62
N ASP A 467 14.72 -12.84 17.05
CA ASP A 467 14.60 -12.91 15.59
C ASP A 467 15.18 -11.62 15.01
N PRO A 468 16.40 -11.66 14.42
CA PRO A 468 17.06 -10.46 13.94
C PRO A 468 16.28 -9.79 12.79
N ALA A 469 15.25 -10.45 12.25
CA ALA A 469 14.41 -9.91 11.22
C ALA A 469 13.45 -8.82 11.73
N VAL A 470 13.07 -8.76 13.01
CA VAL A 470 12.15 -7.71 13.50
C VAL A 470 12.95 -6.54 14.10
N ALA A 471 13.05 -5.46 13.33
CA ALA A 471 13.67 -4.21 13.78
C ALA A 471 12.72 -3.39 14.66
N GLU A 472 11.42 -3.43 14.36
CA GLU A 472 10.44 -2.55 15.00
C GLU A 472 9.06 -3.23 15.08
N VAL A 473 8.32 -2.96 16.16
CA VAL A 473 6.89 -3.34 16.27
C VAL A 473 6.09 -2.11 16.65
N ARG A 474 5.06 -1.80 15.86
CA ARG A 474 4.04 -0.80 16.15
C ARG A 474 2.70 -1.47 16.37
N TRP A 475 1.93 -0.95 17.29
CA TRP A 475 0.61 -1.51 17.59
C TRP A 475 -0.35 -0.44 18.07
N ALA A 476 -1.64 -0.64 17.78
CA ALA A 476 -2.71 0.16 18.34
C ALA A 476 -4.02 -0.64 18.44
N ILE A 477 -4.90 -0.20 19.33
CA ILE A 477 -6.21 -0.80 19.58
C ILE A 477 -7.27 0.03 18.87
N GLU A 478 -8.03 -0.62 17.98
CA GLU A 478 -9.25 -0.09 17.35
C GLU A 478 -10.46 -0.51 18.18
N THR A 479 -11.42 0.40 18.37
CA THR A 479 -12.70 0.17 19.05
C THR A 479 -13.81 0.05 18.02
N THR A 480 -14.18 -1.18 17.71
CA THR A 480 -15.26 -1.45 16.77
C THR A 480 -16.59 -1.67 17.49
N PRO A 481 -17.74 -1.58 16.79
CA PRO A 481 -19.02 -2.07 17.30
C PRO A 481 -19.00 -3.52 17.83
N GLY A 482 -18.12 -4.36 17.29
CA GLY A 482 -17.98 -5.78 17.65
C GLY A 482 -17.04 -6.04 18.82
N GLY A 483 -16.41 -5.02 19.39
CA GLY A 483 -15.36 -5.14 20.41
C GLY A 483 -14.08 -4.44 19.98
N SER A 484 -13.00 -4.68 20.72
CA SER A 484 -11.71 -4.07 20.40
C SER A 484 -10.84 -5.01 19.59
N ARG A 485 -10.05 -4.42 18.68
CA ARG A 485 -9.13 -5.13 17.80
C ARG A 485 -7.73 -4.58 17.97
N LEU A 486 -6.74 -5.44 18.10
CA LEU A 486 -5.33 -5.08 18.14
C LEU A 486 -4.75 -5.17 16.73
N HIS A 487 -4.24 -4.06 16.21
CA HIS A 487 -3.46 -4.02 14.98
C HIS A 487 -1.98 -4.06 15.32
N ILE A 488 -1.21 -4.85 14.57
CA ILE A 488 0.23 -4.98 14.72
C ILE A 488 0.89 -4.78 13.36
N LEU A 489 1.92 -3.94 13.33
CA LEU A 489 2.83 -3.75 12.20
C LEU A 489 4.25 -4.05 12.70
N ALA A 490 4.81 -5.15 12.23
CA ALA A 490 6.23 -5.47 12.43
C ALA A 490 7.03 -5.01 11.19
N LEU A 491 8.20 -4.41 11.41
CA LEU A 491 9.09 -3.93 10.36
C LEU A 491 10.47 -4.59 10.47
N SER A 492 11.09 -4.79 9.33
CA SER A 492 12.46 -5.29 9.16
C SER A 492 13.24 -4.33 8.26
N SER A 493 14.54 -4.19 8.53
CA SER A 493 15.44 -3.51 7.61
C SER A 493 15.81 -4.34 6.38
N ALA A 494 15.62 -5.67 6.41
CA ALA A 494 15.90 -6.55 5.27
C ALA A 494 14.64 -6.75 4.43
N THR A 495 14.79 -6.75 3.10
CA THR A 495 13.68 -7.10 2.21
C THR A 495 13.30 -8.59 2.38
N PRO A 496 12.10 -9.04 1.94
CA PRO A 496 11.77 -10.47 1.95
C PRO A 496 12.81 -11.31 1.18
N TRP A 497 13.36 -10.79 0.09
CA TRP A 497 14.36 -11.48 -0.73
C TRP A 497 15.74 -11.58 -0.07
N GLU A 498 16.00 -10.77 0.95
CA GLU A 498 17.27 -10.73 1.69
C GLU A 498 17.19 -11.47 3.03
N GLY A 499 16.17 -12.32 3.20
CA GLY A 499 15.95 -13.04 4.46
C GLY A 499 15.19 -12.23 5.51
N GLY A 500 14.47 -11.18 5.10
CA GLY A 500 13.54 -10.44 5.96
C GLY A 500 12.30 -11.25 6.36
N LEU A 501 11.31 -10.55 6.91
CA LEU A 501 10.01 -11.11 7.25
C LEU A 501 9.32 -11.69 6.01
N GLY A 502 8.80 -12.91 6.14
CA GLY A 502 8.12 -13.62 5.07
C GLY A 502 9.03 -14.12 3.97
N SER A 503 10.35 -14.19 4.19
CA SER A 503 11.32 -14.73 3.23
C SER A 503 11.15 -16.24 2.99
N GLU A 504 10.73 -16.99 4.02
CA GLU A 504 10.60 -18.44 4.00
C GLU A 504 9.18 -18.93 4.33
N ALA A 505 8.74 -19.95 3.60
CA ALA A 505 7.50 -20.65 3.91
C ALA A 505 7.64 -21.38 5.25
N GLY A 506 6.67 -21.21 6.14
CA GLY A 506 6.71 -21.79 7.48
C GLY A 506 7.54 -21.00 8.48
N GLN A 507 8.14 -19.85 8.11
CA GLN A 507 8.67 -18.91 9.09
C GLN A 507 7.57 -18.62 10.13
N THR A 508 7.94 -18.57 11.40
CA THR A 508 7.00 -18.28 12.49
C THR A 508 7.50 -17.13 13.32
N LEU A 509 6.59 -16.22 13.67
CA LEU A 509 6.87 -15.13 14.59
C LEU A 509 5.86 -15.20 15.73
N SER A 510 6.30 -14.95 16.96
CA SER A 510 5.41 -14.87 18.11
C SER A 510 5.45 -13.48 18.71
N PHE A 511 4.34 -13.04 19.29
CA PHE A 511 4.24 -11.78 20.00
C PHE A 511 3.75 -12.02 21.42
N SER A 512 4.38 -11.34 22.37
CA SER A 512 3.86 -11.22 23.74
C SER A 512 3.10 -9.91 23.88
N ILE A 513 1.88 -10.00 24.39
CA ILE A 513 1.04 -8.87 24.77
C ILE A 513 1.01 -8.81 26.28
N GLU A 514 1.54 -7.71 26.82
CA GLU A 514 1.52 -7.43 28.24
C GLU A 514 0.34 -6.50 28.53
N PRO A 515 -0.68 -6.92 29.32
CA PRO A 515 -1.77 -6.05 29.72
C PRO A 515 -1.26 -4.93 30.64
N ALA A 516 -1.92 -3.77 30.66
CA ALA A 516 -1.59 -2.73 31.63
C ALA A 516 -1.83 -3.22 33.07
N LYS A 517 -1.00 -2.71 34.00
CA LYS A 517 -1.19 -3.00 35.44
C LYS A 517 -2.35 -2.18 35.98
N GLU A 518 -2.97 -2.70 37.04
CA GLU A 518 -4.02 -1.97 37.74
C GLU A 518 -3.50 -0.61 38.23
N GLY A 519 -4.18 0.47 37.81
CA GLY A 519 -3.81 1.85 38.13
C GLY A 519 -2.87 2.54 37.13
N GLU A 520 -2.33 1.83 36.12
CA GLU A 520 -1.65 2.47 34.99
C GLU A 520 -2.67 2.96 33.96
N PRO A 521 -2.45 4.12 33.32
CA PRO A 521 -3.32 4.57 32.24
C PRO A 521 -3.25 3.57 31.09
N PRO A 522 -4.39 3.10 30.55
CA PRO A 522 -4.40 2.19 29.42
C PRO A 522 -3.73 2.86 28.22
N ARG A 523 -2.73 2.19 27.62
CA ARG A 523 -2.20 2.62 26.32
C ARG A 523 -2.97 1.91 25.23
N THR A 524 -3.45 2.68 24.27
CA THR A 524 -4.14 2.20 23.06
C THR A 524 -3.23 2.26 21.83
N LEU A 525 -1.99 2.73 22.00
CA LEU A 525 -0.98 2.87 20.96
C LEU A 525 0.41 2.71 21.58
N GLY A 526 1.31 2.04 20.88
CA GLY A 526 2.70 1.91 21.28
C GLY A 526 3.62 1.44 20.17
N GLN A 527 4.92 1.54 20.44
CA GLN A 527 5.99 1.12 19.55
C GLN A 527 7.14 0.54 20.38
N THR A 528 7.87 -0.43 19.83
CA THR A 528 9.09 -0.98 20.42
C THR A 528 10.21 -0.96 19.37
N GLY A 529 11.45 -0.64 19.79
CA GLY A 529 12.64 -0.70 18.91
C GLY A 529 13.33 0.64 18.60
N GLY A 530 12.85 1.76 19.16
CA GLY A 530 13.59 3.04 19.23
C GLY A 530 13.98 3.36 20.67
N GLU A 531 15.02 4.19 20.89
CA GLU A 531 15.24 4.81 22.21
C GLU A 531 13.91 5.41 22.69
N GLU A 532 13.53 5.24 23.96
CA GLU A 532 12.26 5.75 24.53
C GLU A 532 12.13 7.30 24.53
N GLY A 533 12.88 8.00 23.69
CA GLY A 533 12.76 9.43 23.43
C GLY A 533 11.68 9.71 22.38
N GLU A 534 10.81 10.68 22.70
CA GLU A 534 9.80 11.34 21.87
C GLU A 534 9.66 10.89 20.41
N LEU A 535 8.42 10.54 20.02
CA LEU A 535 7.98 10.36 18.63
C LEU A 535 8.76 11.28 17.67
N PRO A 536 9.66 10.75 16.83
CA PRO A 536 10.39 11.56 15.86
C PRO A 536 9.40 12.01 14.78
N GLY A 537 8.71 13.13 15.02
CA GLY A 537 7.67 13.57 14.09
C GLY A 537 7.09 14.97 14.31
N THR A 538 7.05 15.53 15.52
CA THR A 538 6.23 16.75 15.69
C THR A 538 6.98 18.07 15.51
N LYS A 539 8.31 18.15 15.70
CA LYS A 539 9.03 19.45 15.63
C LYS A 539 10.44 19.49 15.01
N GLU A 540 11.30 18.48 15.20
CA GLU A 540 12.72 18.61 14.82
C GLU A 540 13.05 18.21 13.38
N ALA A 541 12.35 17.23 12.80
CA ALA A 541 12.50 16.89 11.37
C ALA A 541 12.16 18.07 10.44
N ARG A 542 11.32 19.02 10.89
CA ARG A 542 10.97 20.25 10.15
C ARG A 542 12.08 21.31 10.12
N ARG A 543 13.13 21.20 10.95
CA ARG A 543 14.14 22.27 11.14
C ARG A 543 15.51 22.01 10.51
N SER A 544 15.88 20.77 10.20
CA SER A 544 17.24 20.44 9.73
C SER A 544 17.31 20.13 8.23
N GLY A 545 16.93 21.10 7.39
CA GLY A 545 17.07 21.02 5.92
C GLY A 545 18.51 20.97 5.36
N SER A 546 19.53 20.67 6.19
CA SER A 546 20.94 20.63 5.75
C SER A 546 21.61 19.25 5.83
N ALA A 547 21.03 18.26 6.54
CA ALA A 547 21.62 16.93 6.64
C ALA A 547 21.19 15.98 5.51
N VAL A 548 20.15 16.34 4.75
CA VAL A 548 19.53 15.48 3.73
C VAL A 548 20.26 15.52 2.38
N ARG A 549 21.16 16.48 2.15
CA ARG A 549 21.86 16.61 0.84
C ARG A 549 22.79 15.43 0.48
N SER A 550 23.22 14.60 1.44
CA SER A 550 24.04 13.41 1.12
C SER A 550 23.23 12.12 0.96
N ALA A 551 21.91 12.15 1.17
CA ALA A 551 21.02 10.98 1.04
C ALA A 551 20.26 10.95 -0.30
N LEU A 552 20.55 11.90 -1.20
CA LEU A 552 19.94 12.04 -2.52
C LEU A 552 20.42 11.01 -3.55
N GLU A 553 21.33 10.09 -3.20
CA GLU A 553 21.93 9.14 -4.15
C GLU A 553 21.48 7.67 -3.98
N THR A 554 20.62 7.31 -3.02
CA THR A 554 20.52 5.88 -2.65
C THR A 554 19.16 5.50 -2.05
N PRO A 555 18.12 5.34 -2.89
CA PRO A 555 17.42 4.03 -2.91
C PRO A 555 17.20 3.44 -4.32
N TRP A 556 17.17 4.25 -5.38
CA TRP A 556 16.87 3.76 -6.74
C TRP A 556 18.07 3.09 -7.43
N ALA A 557 19.28 3.34 -6.93
CA ALA A 557 20.47 2.57 -7.29
C ALA A 557 20.37 1.09 -6.88
N TYR A 558 19.43 0.71 -6.01
CA TYR A 558 19.35 -0.64 -5.44
C TYR A 558 18.86 -1.69 -6.44
N SER A 559 17.85 -1.38 -7.27
CA SER A 559 17.41 -2.28 -8.35
C SER A 559 18.45 -2.38 -9.48
N TRP A 560 19.19 -1.30 -9.71
CA TRP A 560 20.31 -1.24 -10.65
C TRP A 560 21.49 -2.09 -10.18
N HIS A 561 21.89 -1.98 -8.91
CA HIS A 561 22.94 -2.82 -8.32
C HIS A 561 22.51 -4.29 -8.29
N GLN A 562 21.25 -4.63 -7.98
CA GLN A 562 20.78 -6.03 -8.00
C GLN A 562 20.80 -6.66 -9.40
N ARG A 563 20.38 -5.94 -10.45
CA ARG A 563 20.49 -6.44 -11.84
C ARG A 563 21.94 -6.60 -12.25
N ARG A 564 22.77 -5.56 -12.06
CA ARG A 564 24.18 -5.60 -12.46
C ARG A 564 24.97 -6.69 -11.70
N PHE A 565 24.62 -6.94 -10.44
CA PHE A 565 25.20 -8.00 -9.63
C PHE A 565 24.71 -9.39 -10.07
N GLY A 566 23.42 -9.54 -10.41
CA GLY A 566 22.86 -10.76 -11.00
C GLY A 566 23.53 -11.10 -12.34
N ASP A 567 23.67 -10.12 -13.23
CA ASP A 567 24.34 -10.27 -14.53
C ASP A 567 25.82 -10.66 -14.36
N ILE A 568 26.53 -10.08 -13.38
CA ILE A 568 27.91 -10.45 -13.04
C ILE A 568 27.96 -11.90 -12.54
N LEU A 569 27.05 -12.32 -11.66
CA LEU A 569 27.01 -13.69 -11.13
C LEU A 569 26.71 -14.71 -12.23
N GLU A 570 25.69 -14.49 -13.05
CA GLU A 570 25.27 -15.41 -14.12
C GLU A 570 26.36 -15.54 -15.21
N PHE A 571 27.06 -14.44 -15.50
CA PHE A 571 28.23 -14.47 -16.39
C PHE A 571 29.42 -15.21 -15.75
N VAL A 572 29.74 -14.96 -14.48
CA VAL A 572 30.83 -15.66 -13.77
C VAL A 572 30.54 -17.17 -13.72
N GLU A 573 29.31 -17.58 -13.44
CA GLU A 573 28.89 -18.98 -13.47
C GLU A 573 29.01 -19.58 -14.86
N SER A 574 28.58 -18.86 -15.91
CA SER A 574 28.71 -19.30 -17.30
C SER A 574 30.16 -19.40 -17.77
N PHE A 575 31.00 -18.42 -17.42
CA PHE A 575 32.43 -18.40 -17.71
C PHE A 575 33.15 -19.58 -17.03
N LEU A 576 32.83 -19.83 -15.75
CA LEU A 576 33.33 -20.99 -15.01
C LEU A 576 32.81 -22.31 -15.59
N ALA A 577 31.58 -22.39 -16.08
CA ALA A 577 31.08 -23.60 -16.75
C ALA A 577 31.81 -23.88 -18.07
N GLU A 578 32.13 -22.82 -18.83
CA GLU A 578 32.83 -22.92 -20.12
C GLU A 578 34.34 -23.21 -19.96
N HIS A 579 34.96 -22.75 -18.86
CA HIS A 579 36.41 -22.82 -18.66
C HIS A 579 36.84 -23.72 -17.47
N GLY A 580 35.89 -24.25 -16.68
CA GLY A 580 36.10 -24.89 -15.39
C GLY A 580 36.48 -26.38 -15.39
N ASN A 581 36.76 -26.98 -16.54
CA ASN A 581 37.39 -28.32 -16.59
C ASN A 581 38.93 -28.23 -16.56
N LEU A 582 39.46 -27.38 -15.68
CA LEU A 582 40.90 -27.35 -15.39
C LEU A 582 41.18 -28.29 -14.21
N PRO A 583 41.98 -29.35 -14.38
CA PRO A 583 42.26 -30.30 -13.31
C PRO A 583 43.13 -29.61 -12.24
N GLY A 584 42.54 -29.38 -11.06
CA GLY A 584 43.23 -28.80 -9.90
C GLY A 584 42.56 -27.59 -9.25
N SER A 585 41.43 -27.08 -9.77
CA SER A 585 40.79 -25.87 -9.23
C SER A 585 40.30 -26.06 -7.79
N GLY A 586 40.84 -25.23 -6.90
CA GLY A 586 40.43 -25.10 -5.51
C GLY A 586 38.99 -24.63 -5.33
N ARG A 587 38.53 -24.67 -4.08
CA ARG A 587 37.18 -24.31 -3.66
C ARG A 587 37.02 -22.78 -3.75
N ILE A 588 36.17 -22.28 -4.64
CA ILE A 588 35.84 -20.84 -4.69
C ILE A 588 35.00 -20.50 -3.45
N ARG A 589 35.44 -19.51 -2.68
CA ARG A 589 34.73 -19.01 -1.48
C ARG A 589 34.35 -17.55 -1.69
N PHE A 590 33.09 -17.24 -1.44
CA PHE A 590 32.56 -15.87 -1.47
C PHE A 590 32.54 -15.33 -0.04
N GLU A 591 33.26 -14.25 0.23
CA GLU A 591 33.13 -13.48 1.48
C GLU A 591 32.78 -12.03 1.14
N LEU A 592 31.60 -11.58 1.58
CA LEU A 592 31.19 -10.18 1.54
C LEU A 592 31.61 -9.52 2.85
N ASP A 593 32.51 -8.53 2.79
CA ASP A 593 32.84 -7.74 3.98
C ASP A 593 31.67 -6.81 4.34
N ALA A 594 30.99 -7.12 5.44
CA ALA A 594 29.87 -6.36 5.97
C ALA A 594 30.21 -4.89 6.29
N LYS A 595 31.50 -4.52 6.45
CA LYS A 595 31.92 -3.13 6.67
C LYS A 595 31.97 -2.28 5.41
N ALA A 596 32.01 -2.87 4.21
CA ALA A 596 32.03 -2.13 2.95
C ALA A 596 30.66 -1.51 2.57
N ARG A 597 29.57 -1.92 3.24
CA ARG A 597 28.18 -1.45 3.01
C ARG A 597 27.95 0.07 3.17
N LYS A 598 28.94 0.84 3.64
CA LYS A 598 28.85 2.31 3.82
C LYS A 598 29.69 3.12 2.83
N ALA A 599 30.48 2.50 1.96
CA ALA A 599 31.27 3.19 0.95
C ALA A 599 30.75 2.86 -0.45
N ALA A 600 30.77 3.83 -1.36
CA ALA A 600 30.33 3.72 -2.76
C ALA A 600 31.20 2.80 -3.64
N ASP A 601 31.90 1.83 -3.04
CA ASP A 601 32.75 0.85 -3.70
C ASP A 601 32.47 -0.52 -3.06
N SER A 602 31.72 -1.39 -3.74
CA SER A 602 31.46 -2.76 -3.25
C SER A 602 32.55 -3.68 -3.76
N VAL A 603 33.43 -4.16 -2.87
CA VAL A 603 34.50 -5.10 -3.24
C VAL A 603 33.97 -6.53 -3.15
N VAL A 604 34.14 -7.32 -4.21
CA VAL A 604 33.84 -8.76 -4.23
C VAL A 604 35.15 -9.53 -4.29
N ASP A 605 35.46 -10.24 -3.22
CA ASP A 605 36.66 -11.09 -3.15
C ASP A 605 36.36 -12.45 -3.78
N LEU A 606 37.13 -12.82 -4.83
CA LEU A 606 37.07 -14.13 -5.47
C LEU A 606 38.39 -14.89 -5.25
N GLU A 607 38.30 -16.09 -4.67
CA GLU A 607 39.47 -16.95 -4.47
C GLU A 607 39.66 -17.87 -5.69
N LEU A 608 40.71 -17.63 -6.49
CA LEU A 608 40.93 -18.29 -7.79
C LEU A 608 42.43 -18.58 -7.99
N ASP A 609 42.76 -19.82 -8.39
CA ASP A 609 44.13 -20.29 -8.66
C ASP A 609 44.70 -19.64 -9.95
N SER A 610 45.85 -18.97 -9.85
CA SER A 610 46.09 -17.71 -10.61
C SER A 610 46.74 -17.82 -12.01
N GLN A 611 47.01 -19.01 -12.56
CA GLN A 611 47.73 -19.10 -13.85
C GLN A 611 46.83 -19.14 -15.10
N PRO A 612 45.77 -19.95 -15.19
CA PRO A 612 44.95 -20.03 -16.40
C PRO A 612 43.88 -18.92 -16.52
N LEU A 613 43.59 -18.21 -15.43
CA LEU A 613 42.44 -17.31 -15.32
C LEU A 613 42.73 -15.83 -15.63
N ARG A 614 43.99 -15.38 -15.59
CA ARG A 614 44.35 -13.95 -15.75
C ARG A 614 43.90 -13.35 -17.09
N SER A 615 44.07 -14.07 -18.21
CA SER A 615 43.63 -13.58 -19.53
C SER A 615 42.11 -13.50 -19.70
N GLY A 616 41.38 -14.39 -19.03
CA GLY A 616 39.91 -14.33 -18.96
C GLY A 616 39.41 -13.17 -18.09
N LEU A 617 40.10 -12.93 -16.97
CA LEU A 617 39.83 -11.82 -16.06
C LEU A 617 40.12 -10.45 -16.66
N ASP A 618 41.22 -10.30 -17.40
CA ASP A 618 41.52 -9.06 -18.13
C ASP A 618 40.40 -8.72 -19.12
N ARG A 619 39.88 -9.74 -19.81
CA ARG A 619 38.75 -9.57 -20.73
C ARG A 619 37.45 -9.21 -20.00
N LEU A 620 37.12 -9.94 -18.93
CA LEU A 620 35.95 -9.69 -18.08
C LEU A 620 35.96 -8.25 -17.54
N CYS A 621 37.08 -7.85 -16.95
CA CYS A 621 37.24 -6.54 -16.34
C CYS A 621 37.20 -5.42 -17.39
N GLY A 622 37.73 -5.68 -18.60
CA GLY A 622 37.60 -4.76 -19.73
C GLY A 622 36.18 -4.63 -20.29
N GLU A 623 35.42 -5.72 -20.38
CA GLU A 623 34.03 -5.70 -20.88
C GLU A 623 33.06 -5.04 -19.89
N LEU A 624 33.31 -5.16 -18.58
CA LEU A 624 32.42 -4.67 -17.52
C LEU A 624 32.90 -3.38 -16.82
N ASP A 625 34.04 -2.82 -17.25
CA ASP A 625 34.72 -1.69 -16.62
C ASP A 625 35.00 -1.91 -15.11
N LEU A 626 35.44 -3.12 -14.78
CA LEU A 626 35.83 -3.52 -13.43
C LEU A 626 37.34 -3.42 -13.25
N ALA A 627 37.80 -3.25 -12.02
CA ALA A 627 39.22 -3.39 -11.68
C ALA A 627 39.43 -4.67 -10.88
N TYR A 628 40.63 -5.25 -10.90
CA TYR A 628 40.96 -6.36 -10.02
C TYR A 628 42.39 -6.24 -9.47
N THR A 629 42.64 -6.89 -8.34
CA THR A 629 43.97 -6.99 -7.72
C THR A 629 44.27 -8.45 -7.41
N VAL A 630 45.51 -8.89 -7.67
CA VAL A 630 45.97 -10.23 -7.32
C VAL A 630 46.78 -10.16 -6.03
N ASP A 631 46.39 -10.95 -5.03
CA ASP A 631 47.17 -11.20 -3.83
C ASP A 631 48.05 -12.43 -4.08
N GLU A 632 49.28 -12.20 -4.56
CA GLU A 632 50.19 -13.28 -4.95
C GLU A 632 50.65 -14.14 -3.76
N GLU A 633 50.56 -13.63 -2.51
CA GLU A 633 50.91 -14.40 -1.32
C GLU A 633 49.86 -15.43 -0.95
N ARG A 634 48.59 -15.14 -1.27
CA ARG A 634 47.44 -16.00 -0.95
C ARG A 634 46.87 -16.71 -2.17
N ASP A 635 47.36 -16.41 -3.36
CA ASP A 635 46.84 -16.87 -4.65
C ASP A 635 45.34 -16.54 -4.83
N VAL A 636 44.99 -15.27 -4.54
CA VAL A 636 43.60 -14.78 -4.54
C VAL A 636 43.44 -13.61 -5.52
N ILE A 637 42.31 -13.53 -6.20
CA ILE A 637 42.01 -12.45 -7.16
C ILE A 637 40.80 -11.64 -6.67
N ARG A 638 41.03 -10.43 -6.15
CA ARG A 638 39.93 -9.54 -5.74
C ARG A 638 39.42 -8.73 -6.92
N ILE A 639 38.11 -8.75 -7.19
CA ILE A 639 37.48 -7.89 -8.19
C ILE A 639 36.80 -6.71 -7.48
N HIS A 640 37.14 -5.51 -7.90
CA HIS A 640 36.58 -4.25 -7.41
C HIS A 640 35.41 -3.87 -8.30
N VAL A 641 34.20 -3.89 -7.74
CA VAL A 641 32.98 -3.43 -8.41
C VAL A 641 32.68 -2.02 -7.93
N ARG A 642 32.78 -1.05 -8.83
CA ARG A 642 32.36 0.34 -8.58
C ARG A 642 30.87 0.50 -8.82
#